data_AF-A0A250VL50-F1
#
_entry.id   AF-A0A250VL50-F1
#
_cell.length_a   1.000
_cell.length_b   1.000
_cell.length_c   1.000
_cell.angle_alpha   90.00
_cell.angle_beta   90.00
_cell.angle_gamma   90.00
#
_symmetry.space_group_name_H-M   'P 1'
#
loop_
_entity.id
_entity.type
_entity.pdbx_description
1 polymer ?
#
loop_
_entity_poly.entity_id
_entity_poly.type
_entity_poly.pdbx_seq_one_letter_code
_entity_poly.pdbx_strand_id
1 'polypeptide(L)'
;MLEKSVEVLTAEPAAIPPLQDGGDAGSATDTERLLADVLAGVVRVEQVPVDSHFFNDLGADSLVMAQFCARVRKRGDMPAVSMKDIYRHPTIRSLATALVDAVPTPAPTAAPVPSPSAEAPSPVRTPTDVRASAEGTARAEARAAARTRRYIVCGVLQFLIFLGYSCLVALAAEEGHQWISAGSGLFDLYLRSVLLGGAGFLGLCAFPIVVKWTLVGRWRSGEFPLWGMAYLRFWVVKTLIRTSPVRLFAGSPLYVLYLRALGARIGKGVTILSHTIPVCTDLLTVGEGTIIRKDVLLSCYRAHSGVIQTGPVTLGSDVLVSEHTVLDIETSMGDGAQLGHASSLHTGQVVPAGERRHGSPAQPTEVDYRRVAPADCPTAKRTAYGVVQLLSLLTVYLPLALGGVTALLTGLPQLQTLLNPQPMTSPAFYVDALIASVVLLFGSLLAGLLVVVTVPRLLSRAVEPGKVYPLYGFHYGIQRAIAVMTNRKSLTTLFGDSSGIVHYLRYLGYDLSRVQQTGSNFGTEVQHENPYLSSVGTGTMIADGLSIMNADFSSTSFRVSRTSIGPHNFLGNRIAYPAHGRTGDNCLLATKVMVPIDGPVREGVGLLGSPSFEIPRTVMRDNRFNHLETGDELRRRLSAKNRHNAATAGLYLLARLIHLFVITLITMVAVDLYPSFGAPAIALASVLTLMYTVVHFALVERASTGFKPQKPLYCSIYEPSFWRHERFWKMASVHYIQAFDGTPFKNVIWRLLGARIGKRVFDDGCFFPERTLVTIGDDSTLNAGTVVQCHSQEDGAFKSDRSALGNGCTLGVGSFVHYGVTIADGAALAPDSFLMKGEEIPSHAQWGGNPAREMPDHKTQVEAGKEPHATQAAPARGL
;
A
#
# COMPACT_ATOMS: atom_id res chain seq x y z
N MET A 1 -1.23 37.44 35.41
CA MET A 1 -2.66 37.40 35.81
C MET A 1 -3.46 37.28 34.53
N LEU A 2 -4.15 36.20 34.18
CA LEU A 2 -4.53 34.99 34.90
C LEU A 2 -4.05 33.74 34.12
N GLU A 3 -3.43 32.81 34.84
CA GLU A 3 -3.46 31.37 34.56
C GLU A 3 -4.85 30.83 34.92
N LYS A 4 -5.37 29.91 34.08
CA LYS A 4 -6.42 28.88 34.28
C LYS A 4 -7.12 28.69 32.92
N SER A 5 -7.21 27.52 32.28
CA SER A 5 -7.15 26.14 32.79
C SER A 5 -6.75 25.19 31.66
N VAL A 6 -5.68 24.41 31.89
CA VAL A 6 -5.45 23.11 31.24
C VAL A 6 -5.48 22.11 32.40
N GLU A 7 -6.67 21.59 32.71
CA GLU A 7 -6.87 20.36 33.48
C GLU A 7 -8.36 19.98 33.42
N VAL A 8 -8.64 18.69 33.59
CA VAL A 8 -9.94 18.00 33.48
C VAL A 8 -10.33 17.51 32.08
N LEU A 9 -9.66 16.44 31.64
CA LEU A 9 -10.20 15.44 30.71
C LEU A 9 -10.14 14.09 31.40
N THR A 10 -11.11 13.82 32.28
CA THR A 10 -11.54 12.51 32.78
C THR A 10 -12.80 12.76 33.60
N ALA A 11 -13.95 12.74 32.95
CA ALA A 11 -15.25 12.68 33.63
C ALA A 11 -16.16 11.77 32.81
N GLU A 12 -16.75 10.79 33.49
CA GLU A 12 -17.81 9.91 32.99
C GLU A 12 -19.01 10.73 32.48
N PRO A 13 -19.79 10.20 31.52
CA PRO A 13 -20.95 10.92 31.00
C PRO A 13 -22.04 11.05 32.08
N ALA A 14 -22.40 12.29 32.41
CA ALA A 14 -23.60 12.58 33.17
C ALA A 14 -24.85 12.18 32.37
N ALA A 15 -25.76 11.45 33.01
CA ALA A 15 -27.00 10.98 32.42
C ALA A 15 -27.92 12.15 32.03
N ILE A 16 -28.39 12.13 30.78
CA ILE A 16 -29.44 13.02 30.27
C ILE A 16 -30.80 12.46 30.77
N PRO A 17 -31.73 13.28 31.29
CA PRO A 17 -33.02 12.79 31.76
C PRO A 17 -33.90 12.27 30.60
N PRO A 18 -34.75 11.26 30.82
CA PRO A 18 -35.61 10.71 29.77
C PRO A 18 -36.71 11.70 29.39
N LEU A 19 -36.79 12.05 28.11
CA LEU A 19 -37.92 12.75 27.51
C LEU A 19 -39.08 11.76 27.32
N GLN A 20 -40.28 12.22 27.68
CA GLN A 20 -41.53 11.47 27.67
C GLN A 20 -41.97 11.06 26.26
N ASP A 21 -42.50 9.83 26.17
CA ASP A 21 -43.18 9.29 24.99
C ASP A 21 -44.43 10.11 24.63
N GLY A 22 -44.56 10.47 23.34
CA GLY A 22 -45.82 10.90 22.75
C GLY A 22 -45.69 11.77 21.50
N GLY A 23 -45.84 11.16 20.32
CA GLY A 23 -46.16 11.88 19.07
C GLY A 23 -45.49 11.32 17.82
N ASP A 24 -46.32 10.95 16.83
CA ASP A 24 -45.98 10.41 15.49
C ASP A 24 -44.57 10.69 14.95
N ALA A 25 -43.79 9.62 14.80
CA ALA A 25 -42.53 9.61 14.05
C ALA A 25 -42.83 9.70 12.54
N GLY A 26 -42.87 10.92 11.99
CA GLY A 26 -43.09 11.09 10.56
C GLY A 26 -42.88 12.49 9.98
N SER A 27 -42.46 13.49 10.75
CA SER A 27 -42.23 14.84 10.22
C SER A 27 -40.74 15.12 10.03
N ALA A 28 -40.37 15.82 8.95
CA ALA A 28 -39.00 16.28 8.72
C ALA A 28 -38.46 17.11 9.91
N THR A 29 -39.35 17.77 10.66
CA THR A 29 -39.05 18.61 11.82
C THR A 29 -38.55 17.81 13.03
N ASP A 30 -39.01 16.57 13.21
CA ASP A 30 -38.54 15.70 14.29
C ASP A 30 -37.14 15.16 14.00
N THR A 31 -36.90 14.73 12.77
CA THR A 31 -35.57 14.34 12.28
C THR A 31 -34.58 15.50 12.39
N GLU A 32 -34.99 16.72 12.04
CA GLU A 32 -34.17 17.93 12.21
C GLU A 32 -33.78 18.15 13.67
N ARG A 33 -34.73 18.07 14.62
CA ARG A 33 -34.45 18.27 16.05
C ARG A 33 -33.49 17.21 16.59
N LEU A 34 -33.70 15.94 16.24
CA LEU A 34 -32.85 14.84 16.68
C LEU A 34 -31.41 14.98 16.15
N LEU A 35 -31.26 15.35 14.87
CA LEU A 35 -29.96 15.62 14.26
C LEU A 35 -29.30 16.85 14.90
N ALA A 36 -30.05 17.91 15.21
CA ALA A 36 -29.55 19.09 15.89
C ALA A 36 -29.00 18.77 17.29
N ASP A 37 -29.72 17.97 18.07
CA ASP A 37 -29.31 17.58 19.43
C ASP A 37 -28.03 16.74 19.42
N VAL A 38 -27.93 15.79 18.48
CA VAL A 38 -26.71 14.98 18.34
C VAL A 38 -25.53 15.86 17.93
N LEU A 39 -25.74 16.79 16.99
CA LEU A 39 -24.69 17.70 16.54
C LEU A 39 -24.24 18.63 17.66
N ALA A 40 -25.18 19.22 18.41
CA ALA A 40 -24.92 20.05 19.58
C ALA A 40 -24.05 19.33 20.61
N GLY A 41 -24.35 18.06 20.90
CA GLY A 41 -23.53 17.22 21.79
C GLY A 41 -22.14 16.88 21.25
N VAL A 42 -21.92 16.89 19.93
CA VAL A 42 -20.60 16.63 19.32
C VAL A 42 -19.75 17.90 19.33
N VAL A 43 -20.32 19.03 18.91
CA VAL A 43 -19.63 20.34 18.90
C VAL A 43 -19.58 21.01 20.28
N ARG A 44 -20.26 20.44 21.29
CA ARG A 44 -20.33 20.92 22.68
C ARG A 44 -20.90 22.34 22.81
N VAL A 45 -22.00 22.59 22.11
CA VAL A 45 -22.80 23.83 22.25
C VAL A 45 -24.22 23.47 22.70
N GLU A 46 -24.96 24.44 23.24
CA GLU A 46 -26.31 24.20 23.73
C GLU A 46 -27.31 23.91 22.60
N GLN A 47 -27.23 24.67 21.50
CA GLN A 47 -28.10 24.49 20.32
C GLN A 47 -27.34 24.80 19.04
N VAL A 48 -27.72 24.11 17.96
CA VAL A 48 -27.18 24.35 16.61
C VAL A 48 -28.32 24.77 15.69
N PRO A 49 -28.25 25.94 15.02
CA PRO A 49 -29.27 26.34 14.06
C PRO A 49 -29.35 25.35 12.89
N VAL A 50 -30.56 24.95 12.50
CA VAL A 50 -30.76 23.90 11.48
C VAL A 50 -30.32 24.29 10.07
N ASP A 51 -30.22 25.59 9.80
CA ASP A 51 -29.78 26.17 8.53
C ASP A 51 -28.28 26.50 8.49
N SER A 52 -27.56 26.36 9.60
CA SER A 52 -26.12 26.62 9.63
C SER A 52 -25.35 25.57 8.82
N HIS A 53 -24.50 26.04 7.92
CA HIS A 53 -23.63 25.21 7.13
C HIS A 53 -22.56 24.55 8.01
N PHE A 54 -22.49 23.22 8.01
CA PHE A 54 -21.62 22.44 8.89
C PHE A 54 -20.16 22.93 8.87
N PHE A 55 -19.62 23.17 7.67
CA PHE A 55 -18.21 23.52 7.49
C PHE A 55 -17.90 25.02 7.57
N ASN A 56 -18.82 25.88 7.10
CA ASN A 56 -18.56 27.30 6.91
C ASN A 56 -19.00 28.10 8.14
N ASP A 57 -20.18 27.78 8.69
CA ASP A 57 -20.77 28.53 9.78
C ASP A 57 -20.40 27.93 11.13
N LEU A 58 -20.47 26.60 11.26
CA LEU A 58 -20.13 25.90 12.50
C LEU A 58 -18.63 25.61 12.64
N GLY A 59 -17.86 25.77 11.56
CA GLY A 59 -16.43 25.46 11.52
C GLY A 59 -16.11 23.99 11.79
N ALA A 60 -17.08 23.08 11.63
CA ALA A 60 -16.87 21.66 11.85
C ALA A 60 -15.97 21.09 10.77
N ASP A 61 -15.06 20.19 11.17
CA ASP A 61 -14.21 19.44 10.24
C ASP A 61 -14.77 18.03 10.02
N SER A 62 -14.17 17.29 9.09
CA SER A 62 -14.58 15.90 8.80
C SER A 62 -14.43 14.95 9.98
N LEU A 63 -13.56 15.23 10.96
CA LEU A 63 -13.45 14.39 12.16
C LEU A 63 -14.66 14.59 13.07
N VAL A 64 -15.04 15.85 13.30
CA VAL A 64 -16.26 16.21 14.04
C VAL A 64 -17.50 15.61 13.35
N MET A 65 -17.57 15.71 12.02
CA MET A 65 -18.70 15.17 11.26
C MET A 65 -18.73 13.64 11.22
N ALA A 66 -17.57 12.96 11.21
CA ALA A 66 -17.53 11.50 11.34
C ALA A 66 -18.04 11.04 12.72
N GLN A 67 -17.67 11.73 13.80
CA GLN A 67 -18.20 11.47 15.14
C GLN A 67 -19.71 11.71 15.21
N PHE A 68 -20.20 12.76 14.55
CA PHE A 68 -21.64 13.01 14.39
C PHE A 68 -22.34 11.84 13.69
N CYS A 69 -21.84 11.40 12.52
CA CYS A 69 -22.40 10.26 11.80
C CYS A 69 -22.40 8.99 12.67
N ALA A 70 -21.30 8.72 13.39
CA ALA A 70 -21.20 7.57 14.28
C ALA A 70 -22.22 7.62 15.44
N ARG A 71 -22.46 8.80 16.03
CA ARG A 71 -23.48 8.96 17.08
C ARG A 71 -24.91 8.84 16.55
N VAL A 72 -25.19 9.36 15.35
CA VAL A 72 -26.50 9.20 14.71
C VAL A 72 -26.80 7.72 14.47
N ARG A 73 -25.84 6.96 13.92
CA ARG A 73 -26.00 5.51 13.69
C ARG A 73 -26.24 4.70 14.98
N LYS A 74 -25.73 5.13 16.12
CA LYS A 74 -25.95 4.46 17.41
C LYS A 74 -27.36 4.62 17.98
N ARG A 75 -28.15 5.58 17.50
CA ARG A 75 -29.48 5.86 18.07
C ARG A 75 -30.59 4.93 17.60
N GLY A 76 -30.40 4.16 16.52
CA GLY A 76 -31.30 3.08 16.07
C GLY A 76 -32.68 3.51 15.56
N ASP A 77 -33.18 4.67 16.03
CA ASP A 77 -34.39 5.38 15.62
C ASP A 77 -34.16 6.32 14.41
N MET A 78 -32.93 6.42 13.90
CA MET A 78 -32.56 7.31 12.81
C MET A 78 -31.92 6.58 11.63
N PRO A 79 -32.16 7.04 10.39
CA PRO A 79 -31.52 6.50 9.20
C PRO A 79 -30.00 6.71 9.25
N ALA A 80 -29.26 5.76 8.70
CA ALA A 80 -27.81 5.79 8.71
C ALA A 80 -27.29 6.96 7.85
N VAL A 81 -26.48 7.84 8.48
CA VAL A 81 -25.84 8.97 7.80
C VAL A 81 -24.39 8.63 7.47
N SER A 82 -23.95 8.94 6.26
CA SER A 82 -22.56 8.83 5.84
C SER A 82 -21.89 10.18 5.60
N MET A 83 -20.56 10.22 5.62
CA MET A 83 -19.80 11.45 5.38
C MET A 83 -20.07 12.10 4.02
N LYS A 84 -20.40 11.32 2.97
CA LYS A 84 -20.78 11.88 1.66
C LYS A 84 -22.12 12.64 1.76
N ASP A 85 -23.03 12.16 2.60
CA ASP A 85 -24.36 12.76 2.74
C ASP A 85 -24.23 14.10 3.46
N ILE A 86 -23.35 14.16 4.48
CA ILE A 86 -22.93 15.42 5.13
C ILE A 86 -22.36 16.43 4.11
N TYR A 87 -21.51 16.00 3.18
CA TYR A 87 -20.95 16.90 2.17
C TYR A 87 -21.96 17.32 1.11
N ARG A 88 -22.91 16.45 0.74
CA ARG A 88 -23.97 16.76 -0.23
C ARG A 88 -25.07 17.64 0.34
N HIS A 89 -25.37 17.48 1.62
CA HIS A 89 -26.43 18.15 2.34
C HIS A 89 -25.86 18.82 3.59
N PRO A 90 -25.16 19.96 3.44
CA PRO A 90 -24.30 20.52 4.48
C PRO A 90 -25.05 21.31 5.56
N THR A 91 -26.35 21.11 5.73
CA THR A 91 -27.17 21.70 6.81
C THR A 91 -28.08 20.64 7.41
N ILE A 92 -28.50 20.79 8.66
CA ILE A 92 -29.41 19.83 9.31
C ILE A 92 -30.70 19.71 8.51
N ARG A 93 -31.27 20.83 8.07
CA ARG A 93 -32.48 20.86 7.25
C ARG A 93 -32.32 20.07 5.96
N SER A 94 -31.30 20.39 5.16
CA SER A 94 -31.09 19.71 3.87
C SER A 94 -30.80 18.21 4.05
N LEU A 95 -30.10 17.85 5.12
CA LEU A 95 -29.81 16.47 5.46
C LEU A 95 -31.07 15.71 5.88
N ALA A 96 -31.89 16.30 6.75
CA ALA A 96 -33.16 15.72 7.19
C ALA A 96 -34.11 15.51 6.00
N THR A 97 -34.24 16.50 5.11
CA THR A 97 -35.05 16.37 3.88
C THR A 97 -34.55 15.22 3.01
N ALA A 98 -33.23 15.14 2.76
CA ALA A 98 -32.65 14.09 1.93
C ALA A 98 -32.83 12.67 2.53
N LEU A 99 -32.82 12.55 3.86
CA LEU A 99 -33.03 11.28 4.55
C LEU A 99 -34.51 10.85 4.55
N VAL A 100 -35.45 11.80 4.54
CA VAL A 100 -36.89 11.54 4.44
C VAL A 100 -37.27 11.16 3.00
N ASP A 101 -36.72 11.83 1.99
CA ASP A 101 -37.00 11.56 0.57
C ASP A 101 -36.37 10.25 0.06
N ALA A 102 -35.37 9.72 0.77
CA ALA A 102 -34.70 8.45 0.44
C ALA A 102 -35.49 7.19 0.84
N VAL A 103 -36.72 7.32 1.36
CA VAL A 103 -37.55 6.17 1.71
C VAL A 103 -38.43 5.72 0.53
N PRO A 104 -38.10 4.57 -0.09
CA PRO A 104 -39.14 3.58 -0.37
C PRO A 104 -38.78 2.13 0.02
N THR A 105 -39.74 1.50 0.72
CA THR A 105 -40.00 0.05 0.96
C THR A 105 -39.13 -0.71 1.99
N PRO A 106 -39.75 -1.36 3.00
CA PRO A 106 -39.05 -1.93 4.16
C PRO A 106 -38.31 -3.24 3.84
N ALA A 107 -37.10 -3.35 4.38
CA ALA A 107 -36.40 -4.63 4.54
C ALA A 107 -37.15 -5.53 5.56
N PRO A 108 -37.08 -6.87 5.46
CA PRO A 108 -37.76 -7.75 6.39
C PRO A 108 -37.25 -7.53 7.81
N THR A 109 -38.18 -7.31 8.73
CA THR A 109 -37.96 -7.11 10.16
C THR A 109 -37.15 -8.27 10.74
N ALA A 110 -35.89 -8.03 11.07
CA ALA A 110 -35.15 -8.86 12.00
C ALA A 110 -35.77 -8.71 13.39
N ALA A 111 -36.00 -9.83 14.07
CA ALA A 111 -36.62 -9.86 15.39
C ALA A 111 -35.84 -9.01 16.42
N PRO A 112 -36.52 -8.39 17.40
CA PRO A 112 -35.89 -7.43 18.30
C PRO A 112 -34.90 -8.13 19.24
N VAL A 113 -33.66 -7.64 19.26
CA VAL A 113 -32.72 -7.87 20.35
C VAL A 113 -33.07 -6.85 21.44
N PRO A 114 -33.41 -7.24 22.68
CA PRO A 114 -33.77 -6.29 23.72
C PRO A 114 -32.56 -5.50 24.23
N SER A 115 -32.72 -4.17 24.33
CA SER A 115 -31.76 -3.26 24.97
C SER A 115 -31.74 -3.43 26.50
N PRO A 116 -30.61 -3.13 27.17
CA PRO A 116 -30.44 -3.38 28.60
C PRO A 116 -31.07 -2.26 29.43
N SER A 117 -32.05 -2.60 30.26
CA SER A 117 -32.55 -1.74 31.32
C SER A 117 -31.83 -2.04 32.64
N ALA A 118 -31.72 -0.98 33.45
CA ALA A 118 -30.96 -0.86 34.68
C ALA A 118 -31.24 -1.94 35.75
N GLU A 119 -30.22 -2.11 36.60
CA GLU A 119 -30.10 -2.89 37.84
C GLU A 119 -31.40 -3.42 38.48
N ALA A 120 -31.48 -4.76 38.54
CA ALA A 120 -32.22 -5.51 39.55
C ALA A 120 -31.43 -6.82 39.85
N PRO A 121 -31.57 -7.41 41.06
CA PRO A 121 -30.54 -8.25 41.65
C PRO A 121 -30.41 -9.61 40.96
N SER A 122 -29.17 -10.12 40.94
CA SER A 122 -28.77 -11.37 40.29
C SER A 122 -29.73 -12.53 40.59
N PRO A 123 -30.20 -13.30 39.58
CA PRO A 123 -30.88 -14.54 39.86
C PRO A 123 -29.84 -15.54 40.39
N VAL A 124 -30.23 -16.31 41.41
CA VAL A 124 -29.45 -17.39 41.98
C VAL A 124 -29.06 -18.36 40.86
N ARG A 125 -27.77 -18.37 40.50
CA ARG A 125 -27.20 -19.31 39.53
C ARG A 125 -27.37 -20.73 40.04
N THR A 126 -28.08 -21.56 39.29
CA THR A 126 -28.11 -23.00 39.57
C THR A 126 -26.75 -23.64 39.22
N PRO A 127 -26.33 -24.75 39.88
CA PRO A 127 -25.03 -25.38 39.65
C PRO A 127 -24.78 -25.86 38.20
N THR A 128 -25.84 -26.02 37.43
CA THR A 128 -25.86 -26.52 36.04
C THR A 128 -25.42 -25.47 35.01
N ASP A 129 -25.79 -24.19 35.17
CA ASP A 129 -25.43 -23.12 34.22
C ASP A 129 -23.93 -22.73 34.31
N VAL A 130 -23.35 -22.87 35.51
CA VAL A 130 -21.91 -22.66 35.74
C VAL A 130 -21.08 -23.75 35.06
N ARG A 131 -21.53 -25.01 35.07
CA ARG A 131 -20.84 -26.12 34.39
C ARG A 131 -20.90 -26.01 32.86
N ALA A 132 -22.06 -25.67 32.29
CA ALA A 132 -22.18 -25.48 30.84
C ALA A 132 -21.36 -24.28 30.33
N SER A 133 -21.31 -23.18 31.09
CA SER A 133 -20.46 -22.02 30.81
C SER A 133 -18.96 -22.35 30.98
N ALA A 134 -18.59 -23.14 32.00
CA ALA A 134 -17.21 -23.58 32.22
C ALA A 134 -16.73 -24.57 31.13
N GLU A 135 -17.58 -25.49 30.68
CA GLU A 135 -17.28 -26.41 29.57
C GLU A 135 -17.16 -25.69 28.22
N GLY A 136 -18.02 -24.68 27.98
CA GLY A 136 -17.92 -23.80 26.81
C GLY A 136 -16.62 -22.99 26.81
N THR A 137 -16.24 -22.46 27.96
CA THR A 137 -14.98 -21.71 28.16
C THR A 137 -13.76 -22.62 27.98
N ALA A 138 -13.77 -23.80 28.59
CA ALA A 138 -12.70 -24.79 28.47
C ALA A 138 -12.51 -25.28 27.01
N ARG A 139 -13.60 -25.48 26.25
CA ARG A 139 -13.53 -25.82 24.81
C ARG A 139 -12.99 -24.66 23.97
N ALA A 140 -13.37 -23.42 24.28
CA ALA A 140 -12.84 -22.23 23.61
C ALA A 140 -11.35 -22.03 23.89
N GLU A 141 -10.91 -22.22 25.14
CA GLU A 141 -9.51 -22.21 25.56
C GLU A 141 -8.70 -23.33 24.89
N ALA A 142 -9.24 -24.55 24.83
CA ALA A 142 -8.59 -25.66 24.14
C ALA A 142 -8.42 -25.39 22.64
N ARG A 143 -9.44 -24.82 21.98
CA ARG A 143 -9.35 -24.37 20.57
C ARG A 143 -8.32 -23.26 20.39
N ALA A 144 -8.28 -22.28 21.30
CA ALA A 144 -7.30 -21.19 21.27
C ALA A 144 -5.86 -21.71 21.49
N ALA A 145 -5.67 -22.67 22.39
CA ALA A 145 -4.40 -23.34 22.61
C ALA A 145 -3.96 -24.13 21.37
N ALA A 146 -4.86 -24.89 20.74
CA ALA A 146 -4.57 -25.61 19.50
C ALA A 146 -4.19 -24.67 18.34
N ARG A 147 -4.90 -23.55 18.18
CA ARG A 147 -4.54 -22.50 17.20
C ARG A 147 -3.17 -21.90 17.48
N THR A 148 -2.86 -21.66 18.76
CA THR A 148 -1.55 -21.12 19.18
C THR A 148 -0.42 -22.10 18.91
N ARG A 149 -0.62 -23.40 19.17
CA ARG A 149 0.36 -24.44 18.81
C ARG A 149 0.59 -24.47 17.29
N ARG A 150 -0.47 -24.45 16.47
CA ARG A 150 -0.34 -24.38 15.00
C ARG A 150 0.44 -23.15 14.54
N TYR A 151 0.14 -21.98 15.12
CA TYR A 151 0.84 -20.73 14.86
C TYR A 151 2.34 -20.83 15.13
N ILE A 152 2.73 -21.35 16.31
CA ILE A 152 4.13 -21.50 16.70
C ILE A 152 4.83 -22.53 15.81
N VAL A 153 4.24 -23.70 15.61
CA VAL A 153 4.81 -24.77 14.76
C VAL A 153 5.00 -24.28 13.33
N CYS A 154 4.00 -23.58 12.77
CA CYS A 154 4.11 -22.97 11.44
C CYS A 154 5.28 -21.97 11.39
N GLY A 155 5.43 -21.10 12.40
CA GLY A 155 6.55 -20.16 12.47
C GLY A 155 7.92 -20.85 12.53
N VAL A 156 8.05 -21.92 13.32
CA VAL A 156 9.29 -22.72 13.40
C VAL A 156 9.59 -23.36 12.04
N LEU A 157 8.60 -23.96 11.38
CA LEU A 157 8.79 -24.57 10.06
C LEU A 157 9.16 -23.53 9.00
N GLN A 158 8.54 -22.34 9.01
CA GLN A 158 8.91 -21.23 8.13
C GLN A 158 10.38 -20.81 8.35
N PHE A 159 10.83 -20.73 9.59
CA PHE A 159 12.23 -20.42 9.92
C PHE A 159 13.19 -21.52 9.45
N LEU A 160 12.86 -22.80 9.66
CA LEU A 160 13.68 -23.91 9.19
C LEU A 160 13.78 -23.96 7.67
N ILE A 161 12.69 -23.66 6.96
CA ILE A 161 12.68 -23.55 5.49
C ILE A 161 13.56 -22.39 5.03
N PHE A 162 13.47 -21.24 5.69
CA PHE A 162 14.35 -20.10 5.42
C PHE A 162 15.82 -20.49 5.63
N LEU A 163 16.16 -21.11 6.76
CA LEU A 163 17.51 -21.57 7.05
C LEU A 163 18.01 -22.57 6.00
N GLY A 164 17.20 -23.57 5.65
CA GLY A 164 17.53 -24.54 4.61
C GLY A 164 17.76 -23.89 3.24
N TYR A 165 16.92 -22.92 2.87
CA TYR A 165 17.08 -22.16 1.63
C TYR A 165 18.36 -21.30 1.64
N SER A 166 18.67 -20.64 2.77
CA SER A 166 19.93 -19.90 2.93
C SER A 166 21.16 -20.79 2.82
N CYS A 167 21.15 -21.98 3.43
CA CYS A 167 22.23 -22.96 3.26
C CYS A 167 22.39 -23.38 1.79
N LEU A 168 21.28 -23.64 1.09
CA LEU A 168 21.32 -24.03 -0.32
C LEU A 168 21.90 -22.91 -1.20
N VAL A 169 21.47 -21.67 -1.00
CA VAL A 169 22.00 -20.50 -1.72
C VAL A 169 23.49 -20.30 -1.43
N ALA A 170 23.91 -20.48 -0.17
CA ALA A 170 25.31 -20.38 0.21
C ALA A 170 26.19 -21.43 -0.49
N LEU A 171 25.75 -22.69 -0.49
CA LEU A 171 26.44 -23.79 -1.20
C LEU A 171 26.52 -23.51 -2.71
N ALA A 172 25.43 -23.06 -3.32
CA ALA A 172 25.40 -22.75 -4.75
C ALA A 172 26.28 -21.54 -5.10
N ALA A 173 26.29 -20.50 -4.27
CA ALA A 173 27.13 -19.33 -4.46
C ALA A 173 28.62 -19.69 -4.34
N GLU A 174 28.97 -20.58 -3.41
CA GLU A 174 30.33 -21.06 -3.22
C GLU A 174 30.86 -21.86 -4.42
N GLU A 175 30.17 -22.94 -4.79
CA GLU A 175 30.54 -23.77 -5.94
C GLU A 175 30.66 -22.91 -7.20
N GLY A 176 29.74 -21.95 -7.34
CA GLY A 176 29.77 -20.96 -8.39
C GLY A 176 30.99 -20.04 -8.35
N HIS A 177 31.33 -19.51 -7.17
CA HIS A 177 32.49 -18.62 -6.99
C HIS A 177 33.80 -19.36 -7.28
N GLN A 178 34.00 -20.54 -6.69
CA GLN A 178 35.18 -21.37 -6.94
C GLN A 178 35.33 -21.64 -8.45
N TRP A 179 34.24 -22.04 -9.10
CA TRP A 179 34.25 -22.30 -10.53
C TRP A 179 34.62 -21.07 -11.37
N ILE A 180 34.06 -19.90 -11.06
CA ILE A 180 34.42 -18.63 -11.71
C ILE A 180 35.89 -18.29 -11.49
N SER A 181 36.37 -18.38 -10.24
CA SER A 181 37.74 -18.01 -9.87
C SER A 181 38.81 -18.93 -10.46
N ALA A 182 38.46 -20.16 -10.84
CA ALA A 182 39.35 -21.09 -11.53
C ALA A 182 39.56 -20.73 -13.02
N GLY A 183 39.01 -19.60 -13.49
CA GLY A 183 39.15 -19.13 -14.86
C GLY A 183 40.54 -18.57 -15.18
N SER A 184 41.11 -18.96 -16.32
CA SER A 184 42.39 -18.42 -16.79
C SER A 184 42.20 -17.18 -17.65
N GLY A 185 42.40 -16.00 -17.06
CA GLY A 185 42.30 -14.70 -17.75
C GLY A 185 40.88 -14.13 -17.84
N LEU A 186 40.78 -12.87 -18.30
CA LEU A 186 39.53 -12.08 -18.28
C LEU A 186 38.39 -12.68 -19.14
N PHE A 187 38.73 -13.29 -20.27
CA PHE A 187 37.74 -13.90 -21.16
C PHE A 187 37.10 -15.16 -20.55
N ASP A 188 37.91 -16.05 -19.96
CA ASP A 188 37.41 -17.24 -19.28
C ASP A 188 36.59 -16.85 -18.03
N LEU A 189 37.06 -15.87 -17.27
CA LEU A 189 36.31 -15.31 -16.13
C LEU A 189 34.93 -14.77 -16.56
N TYR A 190 34.90 -13.99 -17.65
CA TYR A 190 33.65 -13.47 -18.22
C TYR A 190 32.72 -14.61 -18.65
N LEU A 191 33.22 -15.58 -19.43
CA LEU A 191 32.42 -16.69 -19.94
C LEU A 191 31.83 -17.55 -18.81
N ARG A 192 32.63 -17.87 -17.78
CA ARG A 192 32.15 -18.58 -16.59
C ARG A 192 31.12 -17.76 -15.82
N SER A 193 31.30 -16.44 -15.71
CA SER A 193 30.32 -15.56 -15.08
C SER A 193 28.99 -15.52 -15.85
N VAL A 194 29.02 -15.54 -17.18
CA VAL A 194 27.84 -15.66 -18.04
C VAL A 194 27.13 -16.99 -17.82
N LEU A 195 27.87 -18.10 -17.84
CA LEU A 195 27.31 -19.44 -17.71
C LEU A 195 26.72 -19.67 -16.32
N LEU A 196 27.44 -19.30 -15.25
CA LEU A 196 26.94 -19.42 -13.88
C LEU A 196 25.77 -18.47 -13.65
N GLY A 197 25.90 -17.20 -14.07
CA GLY A 197 24.82 -16.23 -13.95
C GLY A 197 23.56 -16.70 -14.67
N GLY A 198 23.70 -17.23 -15.88
CA GLY A 198 22.62 -17.85 -16.64
C GLY A 198 21.99 -19.04 -15.94
N ALA A 199 22.79 -20.01 -15.50
CA ALA A 199 22.31 -21.17 -14.76
C ALA A 199 21.61 -20.78 -13.46
N GLY A 200 22.18 -19.86 -12.69
CA GLY A 200 21.62 -19.33 -11.44
C GLY A 200 20.31 -18.58 -11.67
N PHE A 201 20.23 -17.70 -12.68
CA PHE A 201 19.01 -16.99 -13.02
C PHE A 201 17.89 -17.94 -13.47
N LEU A 202 18.20 -18.89 -14.36
CA LEU A 202 17.25 -19.91 -14.81
C LEU A 202 16.80 -20.79 -13.65
N GLY A 203 17.72 -21.19 -12.77
CA GLY A 203 17.44 -21.94 -11.54
C GLY A 203 16.50 -21.17 -10.61
N LEU A 204 16.78 -19.91 -10.32
CA LEU A 204 15.94 -19.06 -9.46
C LEU A 204 14.54 -18.80 -10.06
N CYS A 205 14.41 -18.83 -11.39
CA CYS A 205 13.09 -18.74 -12.06
C CYS A 205 12.37 -20.10 -12.08
N ALA A 206 13.06 -21.19 -12.40
CA ALA A 206 12.48 -22.52 -12.49
C ALA A 206 12.10 -23.09 -11.11
N PHE A 207 12.86 -22.76 -10.07
CA PHE A 207 12.67 -23.31 -8.73
C PHE A 207 11.27 -23.02 -8.15
N PRO A 208 10.74 -21.78 -8.15
CA PRO A 208 9.34 -21.53 -7.75
C PRO A 208 8.31 -22.33 -8.55
N ILE A 209 8.55 -22.56 -9.85
CA ILE A 209 7.65 -23.32 -10.72
C ILE A 209 7.62 -24.79 -10.27
N VAL A 210 8.80 -25.42 -10.13
CA VAL A 210 8.93 -26.80 -9.67
C VAL A 210 8.31 -26.97 -8.28
N VAL A 211 8.63 -26.09 -7.34
CA VAL A 211 8.11 -26.15 -5.97
C VAL A 211 6.59 -25.99 -5.96
N LYS A 212 6.01 -25.09 -6.76
CA LYS A 212 4.55 -24.93 -6.89
C LYS A 212 3.90 -26.22 -7.37
N TRP A 213 4.40 -26.82 -8.45
CA TRP A 213 3.80 -28.03 -9.02
C TRP A 213 3.95 -29.26 -8.12
N THR A 214 5.04 -29.36 -7.36
CA THR A 214 5.28 -30.45 -6.41
C THR A 214 4.51 -30.28 -5.10
N LEU A 215 4.52 -29.08 -4.51
CA LEU A 215 3.89 -28.85 -3.21
C LEU A 215 2.40 -28.58 -3.30
N VAL A 216 1.91 -27.94 -4.37
CA VAL A 216 0.49 -27.55 -4.45
C VAL A 216 -0.21 -28.23 -5.62
N GLY A 217 0.46 -28.39 -6.76
CA GLY A 217 -0.18 -28.85 -7.99
C GLY A 217 -0.97 -27.71 -8.65
N ARG A 218 -2.22 -27.97 -9.04
CA ARG A 218 -3.12 -26.95 -9.60
C ARG A 218 -3.90 -26.26 -8.49
N TRP A 219 -3.86 -24.92 -8.46
CA TRP A 219 -4.75 -24.15 -7.60
C TRP A 219 -6.23 -24.41 -7.96
N ARG A 220 -7.07 -24.53 -6.94
CA ARG A 220 -8.53 -24.64 -7.05
C ARG A 220 -9.18 -23.54 -6.21
N SER A 221 -10.38 -23.10 -6.57
CA SER A 221 -11.16 -22.22 -5.69
C SER A 221 -11.53 -22.99 -4.43
N GLY A 222 -11.43 -22.33 -3.27
CA GLY A 222 -11.67 -22.96 -1.97
C GLY A 222 -11.02 -22.24 -0.81
N GLU A 223 -11.17 -22.80 0.40
CA GLU A 223 -10.65 -22.23 1.63
C GLU A 223 -9.78 -23.23 2.41
N PHE A 224 -8.76 -22.71 3.08
CA PHE A 224 -7.97 -23.50 4.02
C PHE A 224 -7.53 -22.66 5.22
N PRO A 225 -7.43 -23.27 6.43
CA PRO A 225 -7.13 -22.55 7.65
C PRO A 225 -5.69 -22.00 7.65
N LEU A 226 -5.55 -20.78 8.19
CA LEU A 226 -4.24 -20.19 8.48
C LEU A 226 -3.45 -21.07 9.44
N TRP A 227 -2.13 -20.99 9.34
CA TRP A 227 -1.15 -21.68 10.21
C TRP A 227 -1.17 -23.21 10.15
N GLY A 228 -1.97 -23.82 9.26
CA GLY A 228 -1.95 -25.25 8.98
C GLY A 228 -0.90 -25.64 7.91
N MET A 229 -0.80 -26.94 7.61
CA MET A 229 0.12 -27.43 6.57
C MET A 229 -0.22 -26.94 5.15
N ALA A 230 -1.51 -26.82 4.83
CA ALA A 230 -1.94 -26.22 3.56
C ALA A 230 -1.46 -24.77 3.44
N TYR A 231 -1.60 -24.00 4.52
CA TYR A 231 -1.08 -22.65 4.61
C TYR A 231 0.45 -22.58 4.51
N LEU A 232 1.18 -23.49 5.17
CA LEU A 232 2.65 -23.54 5.04
C LEU A 232 3.09 -23.77 3.58
N ARG A 233 2.46 -24.73 2.89
CA ARG A 233 2.72 -25.00 1.46
C ARG A 233 2.40 -23.77 0.60
N PHE A 234 1.27 -23.13 0.86
CA PHE A 234 0.89 -21.87 0.22
C PHE A 234 1.93 -20.76 0.48
N TRP A 235 2.38 -20.58 1.73
CA TRP A 235 3.36 -19.57 2.09
C TRP A 235 4.70 -19.79 1.39
N VAL A 236 5.21 -21.04 1.34
CA VAL A 236 6.45 -21.35 0.62
C VAL A 236 6.35 -20.94 -0.85
N VAL A 237 5.27 -21.37 -1.52
CA VAL A 237 5.05 -21.05 -2.93
C VAL A 237 4.88 -19.54 -3.14
N LYS A 238 4.08 -18.88 -2.31
CA LYS A 238 3.88 -17.42 -2.34
C LYS A 238 5.21 -16.67 -2.21
N THR A 239 6.02 -17.02 -1.21
CA THR A 239 7.30 -16.36 -0.92
C THR A 239 8.23 -16.53 -2.11
N LEU A 240 8.42 -17.75 -2.62
CA LEU A 240 9.30 -18.03 -3.75
C LEU A 240 8.85 -17.32 -5.04
N ILE A 241 7.55 -17.32 -5.35
CA ILE A 241 7.00 -16.61 -6.51
C ILE A 241 7.25 -15.10 -6.36
N ARG A 242 6.95 -14.52 -5.19
CA ARG A 242 7.12 -13.08 -4.96
C ARG A 242 8.58 -12.65 -4.94
N THR A 243 9.53 -13.49 -4.52
CA THR A 243 10.96 -13.16 -4.53
C THR A 243 11.65 -13.47 -5.87
N SER A 244 10.95 -14.06 -6.83
CA SER A 244 11.51 -14.43 -8.14
C SER A 244 12.08 -13.22 -8.90
N PRO A 245 13.27 -13.34 -9.51
CA PRO A 245 13.89 -12.24 -10.27
C PRO A 245 13.12 -11.89 -11.54
N VAL A 246 12.18 -12.74 -11.98
CA VAL A 246 11.33 -12.47 -13.15
C VAL A 246 10.49 -11.19 -13.03
N ARG A 247 10.30 -10.67 -11.81
CA ARG A 247 9.65 -9.37 -11.56
C ARG A 247 10.32 -8.21 -12.33
N LEU A 248 11.62 -8.33 -12.62
CA LEU A 248 12.40 -7.38 -13.42
C LEU A 248 11.91 -7.30 -14.88
N PHE A 249 11.18 -8.31 -15.34
CA PHE A 249 10.65 -8.41 -16.69
C PHE A 249 9.17 -7.97 -16.79
N ALA A 250 8.61 -7.29 -15.78
CA ALA A 250 7.27 -6.70 -15.92
C ALA A 250 7.21 -5.74 -17.13
N GLY A 251 6.22 -5.94 -18.00
CA GLY A 251 6.12 -5.32 -19.32
C GLY A 251 6.79 -6.09 -20.46
N SER A 252 7.37 -7.27 -20.21
CA SER A 252 8.02 -8.13 -21.21
C SER A 252 7.21 -9.40 -21.49
N PRO A 253 7.30 -9.98 -22.70
CA PRO A 253 6.70 -11.29 -22.99
C PRO A 253 7.25 -12.42 -22.10
N LEU A 254 8.49 -12.30 -21.59
CA LEU A 254 9.09 -13.28 -20.67
C LEU A 254 8.29 -13.43 -19.38
N TYR A 255 7.73 -12.33 -18.87
CA TYR A 255 6.89 -12.36 -17.67
C TYR A 255 5.58 -13.13 -17.92
N VAL A 256 4.96 -12.97 -19.10
CA VAL A 256 3.77 -13.74 -19.49
C VAL A 256 4.09 -15.23 -19.61
N LEU A 257 5.23 -15.60 -20.20
CA LEU A 257 5.66 -17.01 -20.29
C LEU A 257 5.85 -17.64 -18.90
N TYR A 258 6.44 -16.90 -17.97
CA TYR A 258 6.61 -17.33 -16.60
C TYR A 258 5.27 -17.58 -15.89
N LEU A 259 4.31 -16.65 -16.01
CA LEU A 259 2.98 -16.81 -15.42
C LEU A 259 2.23 -18.01 -16.01
N ARG A 260 2.36 -18.26 -17.32
CA ARG A 260 1.82 -19.48 -17.97
C ARG A 260 2.46 -20.75 -17.42
N ALA A 261 3.78 -20.76 -17.20
CA ALA A 261 4.47 -21.91 -16.62
C ALA A 261 4.03 -22.20 -15.18
N LEU A 262 3.61 -21.17 -14.43
CA LEU A 262 2.98 -21.32 -13.12
C LEU A 262 1.51 -21.77 -13.19
N GLY A 263 0.88 -21.79 -14.38
CA GLY A 263 -0.47 -22.30 -14.61
C GLY A 263 -1.50 -21.27 -15.07
N ALA A 264 -1.14 -19.98 -15.20
CA ALA A 264 -2.09 -18.95 -15.64
C ALA A 264 -2.50 -19.12 -17.11
N ARG A 265 -3.77 -18.86 -17.42
CA ARG A 265 -4.32 -18.92 -18.77
C ARG A 265 -4.28 -17.53 -19.40
N ILE A 266 -3.21 -17.22 -20.13
CA ILE A 266 -2.99 -15.90 -20.71
C ILE A 266 -2.98 -15.98 -22.24
N GLY A 267 -3.82 -15.20 -22.91
CA GLY A 267 -3.95 -15.10 -24.36
C GLY A 267 -2.75 -14.46 -25.06
N LYS A 268 -2.78 -14.39 -26.39
CA LYS A 268 -1.77 -13.70 -27.19
C LYS A 268 -1.88 -12.18 -26.97
N GLY A 269 -0.85 -11.41 -27.32
CA GLY A 269 -0.99 -9.95 -27.29
C GLY A 269 -0.95 -9.27 -25.91
N VAL A 270 -1.15 -10.02 -24.81
CA VAL A 270 -1.31 -9.47 -23.44
C VAL A 270 -0.10 -8.69 -22.96
N THR A 271 -0.35 -7.55 -22.32
CA THR A 271 0.66 -6.68 -21.70
C THR A 271 0.39 -6.52 -20.21
N ILE A 272 1.31 -7.00 -19.36
CA ILE A 272 1.20 -6.87 -17.89
C ILE A 272 2.36 -6.01 -17.39
N LEU A 273 2.05 -4.82 -16.89
CA LEU A 273 3.01 -3.85 -16.35
C LEU A 273 3.06 -3.87 -14.81
N SER A 274 2.10 -4.51 -14.14
CA SER A 274 2.11 -4.65 -12.68
C SER A 274 3.27 -5.50 -12.19
N HIS A 275 3.96 -5.01 -11.16
CA HIS A 275 5.05 -5.72 -10.49
C HIS A 275 4.56 -6.70 -9.41
N THR A 276 3.28 -6.66 -9.06
CA THR A 276 2.68 -7.60 -8.11
C THR A 276 2.39 -8.92 -8.82
N ILE A 277 3.18 -9.95 -8.49
CA ILE A 277 3.04 -11.26 -9.12
C ILE A 277 1.82 -11.99 -8.51
N PRO A 278 0.84 -12.44 -9.32
CA PRO A 278 -0.27 -13.26 -8.84
C PRO A 278 0.24 -14.59 -8.30
N VAL A 279 -0.36 -15.09 -7.21
CA VAL A 279 0.14 -16.29 -6.50
C VAL A 279 -0.65 -17.53 -6.90
N CYS A 280 -1.98 -17.43 -6.91
CA CYS A 280 -2.86 -18.53 -7.30
C CYS A 280 -3.10 -18.53 -8.81
N THR A 281 -2.00 -18.69 -9.56
CA THR A 281 -1.93 -18.49 -11.01
C THR A 281 -2.90 -19.32 -11.83
N ASP A 282 -3.22 -20.58 -11.47
CA ASP A 282 -4.19 -21.40 -12.23
C ASP A 282 -5.62 -20.82 -12.23
N LEU A 283 -5.91 -19.91 -11.30
CA LEU A 283 -7.20 -19.23 -11.17
C LEU A 283 -7.23 -17.90 -11.94
N LEU A 284 -6.12 -17.49 -12.55
CA LEU A 284 -6.04 -16.30 -13.39
C LEU A 284 -6.28 -16.66 -14.86
N THR A 285 -7.28 -16.02 -15.46
CA THR A 285 -7.55 -16.07 -16.90
C THR A 285 -7.48 -14.67 -17.49
N VAL A 286 -6.73 -14.49 -18.57
CA VAL A 286 -6.54 -13.21 -19.26
C VAL A 286 -6.66 -13.44 -20.76
N GLY A 287 -7.66 -12.86 -21.42
CA GLY A 287 -7.89 -12.97 -22.85
C GLY A 287 -6.85 -12.24 -23.70
N GLU A 288 -6.95 -12.38 -25.01
CA GLU A 288 -6.00 -11.81 -25.96
C GLU A 288 -6.03 -10.28 -25.95
N GLY A 289 -4.89 -9.61 -26.15
CA GLY A 289 -4.84 -8.15 -26.26
C GLY A 289 -5.11 -7.38 -24.95
N THR A 290 -5.34 -8.06 -23.84
CA THR A 290 -5.63 -7.41 -22.55
C THR A 290 -4.42 -6.69 -21.96
N ILE A 291 -4.68 -5.54 -21.33
CA ILE A 291 -3.69 -4.64 -20.74
C ILE A 291 -3.93 -4.53 -19.25
N ILE A 292 -2.94 -4.91 -18.45
CA ILE A 292 -2.92 -4.72 -17.00
C ILE A 292 -1.83 -3.70 -16.68
N ARG A 293 -2.23 -2.51 -16.23
CA ARG A 293 -1.33 -1.40 -15.92
C ARG A 293 -0.52 -1.65 -14.64
N LYS A 294 0.45 -0.77 -14.33
CA LYS A 294 1.24 -0.89 -13.10
C LYS A 294 0.37 -0.67 -11.86
N ASP A 295 0.86 -1.13 -10.71
CA ASP A 295 0.21 -0.94 -9.41
C ASP A 295 -1.22 -1.55 -9.30
N VAL A 296 -1.54 -2.53 -10.14
CA VAL A 296 -2.76 -3.34 -10.02
C VAL A 296 -2.54 -4.51 -9.05
N LEU A 297 -3.46 -4.73 -8.13
CA LEU A 297 -3.48 -5.88 -7.21
C LEU A 297 -4.47 -6.94 -7.73
N LEU A 298 -3.96 -8.13 -8.09
CA LEU A 298 -4.74 -9.26 -8.61
C LEU A 298 -4.20 -10.61 -8.11
N SER A 299 -4.19 -10.82 -6.79
CA SER A 299 -3.48 -11.95 -6.17
C SER A 299 -4.11 -13.33 -6.42
N CYS A 300 -5.39 -13.39 -6.77
CA CYS A 300 -6.22 -14.62 -6.85
C CYS A 300 -6.38 -15.36 -5.51
N TYR A 301 -6.15 -14.66 -4.40
CA TYR A 301 -6.47 -15.08 -3.05
C TYR A 301 -6.69 -13.86 -2.15
N ARG A 302 -7.39 -14.06 -1.04
CA ARG A 302 -7.47 -13.16 0.09
C ARG A 302 -7.46 -13.94 1.39
N ALA A 303 -7.18 -13.29 2.50
CA ALA A 303 -7.38 -13.84 3.83
C ALA A 303 -8.60 -13.18 4.48
N HIS A 304 -9.38 -13.96 5.21
CA HIS A 304 -10.48 -13.46 6.04
C HIS A 304 -10.75 -14.46 7.16
N SER A 305 -11.18 -13.99 8.33
CA SER A 305 -11.70 -14.85 9.43
C SER A 305 -10.83 -16.08 9.78
N GLY A 306 -9.50 -15.97 9.72
CA GLY A 306 -8.61 -17.09 10.05
C GLY A 306 -8.35 -18.10 8.92
N VAL A 307 -8.81 -17.85 7.69
CA VAL A 307 -8.62 -18.71 6.51
C VAL A 307 -7.98 -17.93 5.35
N ILE A 308 -7.30 -18.66 4.45
CA ILE A 308 -7.03 -18.17 3.09
C ILE A 308 -8.15 -18.67 2.18
N GLN A 309 -8.72 -17.77 1.41
CA GLN A 309 -9.69 -18.05 0.36
C GLN A 309 -9.02 -17.79 -1.00
N THR A 310 -8.98 -18.82 -1.85
CA THR A 310 -8.50 -18.73 -3.24
C THR A 310 -9.71 -18.68 -4.18
N GLY A 311 -9.61 -17.89 -5.25
CA GLY A 311 -10.68 -17.78 -6.23
C GLY A 311 -10.22 -17.16 -7.55
N PRO A 312 -11.01 -17.32 -8.63
CA PRO A 312 -10.67 -16.89 -9.97
C PRO A 312 -10.79 -15.39 -10.18
N VAL A 313 -9.97 -14.90 -11.11
CA VAL A 313 -10.10 -13.59 -11.73
C VAL A 313 -10.06 -13.82 -13.23
N THR A 314 -11.13 -13.44 -13.93
CA THR A 314 -11.29 -13.71 -15.36
C THR A 314 -11.40 -12.43 -16.15
N LEU A 315 -10.39 -12.11 -16.95
CA LEU A 315 -10.38 -10.98 -17.87
C LEU A 315 -10.54 -11.51 -19.30
N GLY A 316 -11.53 -10.99 -20.03
CA GLY A 316 -11.75 -11.26 -21.45
C GLY A 316 -10.63 -10.74 -22.35
N SER A 317 -10.89 -10.71 -23.65
CA SER A 317 -10.00 -10.15 -24.66
C SER A 317 -10.15 -8.63 -24.74
N ASP A 318 -9.07 -7.93 -25.09
CA ASP A 318 -9.02 -6.48 -25.20
C ASP A 318 -9.58 -5.75 -23.98
N VAL A 319 -9.33 -6.29 -22.78
CA VAL A 319 -9.68 -5.63 -21.51
C VAL A 319 -8.62 -4.61 -21.12
N LEU A 320 -9.03 -3.50 -20.50
CA LEU A 320 -8.12 -2.54 -19.87
C LEU A 320 -8.35 -2.51 -18.36
N VAL A 321 -7.30 -2.77 -17.58
CA VAL A 321 -7.28 -2.55 -16.13
C VAL A 321 -6.27 -1.44 -15.81
N SER A 322 -6.76 -0.29 -15.35
CA SER A 322 -5.96 0.91 -15.10
C SER A 322 -5.20 0.88 -13.77
N GLU A 323 -4.26 1.83 -13.59
CA GLU A 323 -3.37 1.87 -12.43
C GLU A 323 -4.10 2.04 -11.10
N HIS A 324 -3.46 1.58 -10.01
CA HIS A 324 -4.00 1.66 -8.64
C HIS A 324 -5.36 0.97 -8.47
N THR A 325 -5.60 -0.09 -9.24
CA THR A 325 -6.84 -0.87 -9.19
C THR A 325 -6.68 -2.14 -8.35
N VAL A 326 -7.74 -2.53 -7.65
CA VAL A 326 -7.79 -3.80 -6.91
C VAL A 326 -8.85 -4.72 -7.51
N LEU A 327 -8.45 -5.92 -7.91
CA LEU A 327 -9.36 -6.98 -8.36
C LEU A 327 -9.43 -8.06 -7.28
N ASP A 328 -10.60 -8.19 -6.65
CA ASP A 328 -10.83 -9.28 -5.70
C ASP A 328 -11.12 -10.61 -6.44
N ILE A 329 -11.12 -11.71 -5.69
CA ILE A 329 -11.50 -13.03 -6.20
C ILE A 329 -12.98 -13.10 -6.58
N GLU A 330 -13.32 -14.05 -7.45
CA GLU A 330 -14.66 -14.25 -8.03
C GLU A 330 -15.14 -13.00 -8.80
N THR A 331 -14.24 -12.35 -9.52
CA THR A 331 -14.54 -11.21 -10.40
C THR A 331 -14.28 -11.54 -11.85
N SER A 332 -15.02 -10.90 -12.75
CA SER A 332 -14.78 -11.04 -14.19
C SER A 332 -15.05 -9.79 -15.01
N MET A 333 -14.33 -9.63 -16.11
CA MET A 333 -14.53 -8.58 -17.10
C MET A 333 -14.70 -9.21 -18.48
N GLY A 334 -15.77 -8.86 -19.19
CA GLY A 334 -16.03 -9.32 -20.56
C GLY A 334 -15.12 -8.68 -21.59
N ASP A 335 -15.19 -9.15 -22.84
CA ASP A 335 -14.33 -8.67 -23.92
C ASP A 335 -14.51 -7.16 -24.17
N GLY A 336 -13.42 -6.43 -24.39
CA GLY A 336 -13.45 -4.98 -24.62
C GLY A 336 -13.73 -4.12 -23.38
N ALA A 337 -13.99 -4.73 -22.23
CA ALA A 337 -14.34 -4.00 -21.01
C ALA A 337 -13.19 -3.14 -20.48
N GLN A 338 -13.53 -2.05 -19.78
CA GLN A 338 -12.55 -1.13 -19.20
C GLN A 338 -12.82 -0.85 -17.72
N LEU A 339 -11.74 -0.80 -16.94
CA LEU A 339 -11.76 -0.37 -15.55
C LEU A 339 -10.82 0.82 -15.36
N GLY A 340 -11.38 1.94 -14.90
CA GLY A 340 -10.67 3.20 -14.66
C GLY A 340 -9.63 3.11 -13.54
N HIS A 341 -8.78 4.14 -13.41
CA HIS A 341 -7.77 4.17 -12.35
C HIS A 341 -8.39 4.32 -10.97
N ALA A 342 -7.64 3.97 -9.92
CA ALA A 342 -8.08 4.09 -8.53
C ALA A 342 -9.45 3.41 -8.28
N SER A 343 -9.71 2.29 -8.94
CA SER A 343 -11.00 1.59 -8.93
C SER A 343 -10.88 0.20 -8.28
N SER A 344 -11.99 -0.45 -7.98
CA SER A 344 -11.98 -1.82 -7.46
C SER A 344 -13.15 -2.67 -7.98
N LEU A 345 -12.88 -3.95 -8.21
CA LEU A 345 -13.92 -4.97 -8.35
C LEU A 345 -13.95 -5.81 -7.08
N HIS A 346 -15.10 -5.79 -6.41
CA HIS A 346 -15.39 -6.62 -5.24
C HIS A 346 -15.91 -8.00 -5.68
N THR A 347 -15.81 -9.00 -4.80
CA THR A 347 -16.30 -10.37 -5.04
C THR A 347 -17.70 -10.38 -5.64
N GLY A 348 -17.88 -11.18 -6.71
CA GLY A 348 -19.14 -11.32 -7.42
C GLY A 348 -19.40 -10.23 -8.48
N GLN A 349 -18.60 -9.16 -8.54
CA GLN A 349 -18.77 -8.15 -9.58
C GLN A 349 -18.31 -8.65 -10.94
N VAL A 350 -19.18 -8.45 -11.92
CA VAL A 350 -18.94 -8.71 -13.34
C VAL A 350 -19.05 -7.40 -14.10
N VAL A 351 -18.06 -7.11 -14.94
CA VAL A 351 -18.13 -6.04 -15.94
C VAL A 351 -18.51 -6.68 -17.28
N PRO A 352 -19.70 -6.39 -17.83
CA PRO A 352 -20.11 -6.87 -19.15
C PRO A 352 -19.14 -6.49 -20.29
N ALA A 353 -19.22 -7.21 -21.40
CA ALA A 353 -18.39 -6.94 -22.58
C ALA A 353 -18.65 -5.53 -23.14
N GLY A 354 -17.58 -4.83 -23.49
CA GLY A 354 -17.58 -3.45 -24.01
C GLY A 354 -17.90 -2.37 -22.96
N GLU A 355 -18.34 -2.75 -21.75
CA GLU A 355 -18.73 -1.79 -20.73
C GLU A 355 -17.51 -1.16 -20.05
N ARG A 356 -17.67 0.08 -19.61
CA ARG A 356 -16.65 0.86 -18.90
C ARG A 356 -17.15 1.11 -17.48
N ARG A 357 -16.30 0.83 -16.50
CA ARG A 357 -16.58 1.10 -15.09
C ARG A 357 -15.41 1.82 -14.42
N HIS A 358 -15.72 2.51 -13.33
CA HIS A 358 -14.72 3.16 -12.47
C HIS A 358 -15.26 3.28 -11.05
N GLY A 359 -14.40 3.60 -10.08
CA GLY A 359 -14.81 3.74 -8.69
C GLY A 359 -14.47 2.54 -7.82
N SER A 360 -14.67 2.71 -6.51
CA SER A 360 -14.45 1.70 -5.48
C SER A 360 -15.67 1.67 -4.56
N PRO A 361 -16.57 0.67 -4.70
CA PRO A 361 -16.61 -0.34 -5.76
C PRO A 361 -16.91 0.25 -7.15
N ALA A 362 -16.58 -0.49 -8.22
CA ALA A 362 -16.76 0.01 -9.57
C ALA A 362 -18.24 0.15 -9.96
N GLN A 363 -18.57 1.30 -10.54
CA GLN A 363 -19.87 1.66 -11.11
C GLN A 363 -19.75 2.00 -12.61
N PRO A 364 -20.84 1.89 -13.40
CA PRO A 364 -20.85 2.24 -14.83
C PRO A 364 -20.39 3.67 -15.11
N THR A 365 -19.75 3.87 -16.26
CA THR A 365 -19.31 5.18 -16.75
C THR A 365 -19.23 5.21 -18.27
N GLU A 366 -19.35 6.40 -18.87
CA GLU A 366 -19.15 6.59 -20.31
C GLU A 366 -17.68 6.92 -20.66
N VAL A 367 -16.85 7.15 -19.65
CA VAL A 367 -15.47 7.61 -19.81
C VAL A 367 -14.59 6.54 -20.46
N ASP A 368 -14.00 6.87 -21.62
CA ASP A 368 -13.00 6.02 -22.25
C ASP A 368 -11.64 6.16 -21.55
N TYR A 369 -11.11 5.06 -21.03
CA TYR A 369 -9.80 5.01 -20.39
C TYR A 369 -8.71 4.53 -21.37
N ARG A 370 -9.08 3.98 -22.54
CA ARG A 370 -8.13 3.60 -23.58
C ARG A 370 -7.81 4.81 -24.47
N ARG A 371 -6.69 5.48 -24.17
CA ARG A 371 -6.34 6.75 -24.84
C ARG A 371 -5.40 6.63 -26.03
N VAL A 372 -4.89 5.43 -26.31
CA VAL A 372 -3.94 5.18 -27.39
C VAL A 372 -4.44 4.06 -28.29
N ALA A 373 -4.45 4.33 -29.59
CA ALA A 373 -4.78 3.35 -30.60
C ALA A 373 -3.64 2.31 -30.75
N PRO A 374 -3.96 1.03 -30.98
CA PRO A 374 -2.98 0.02 -31.35
C PRO A 374 -2.10 0.45 -32.54
N ALA A 375 -0.84 0.03 -32.54
CA ALA A 375 0.07 0.15 -33.68
C ALA A 375 0.59 -1.22 -34.11
N ASP A 376 1.23 -1.30 -35.28
CA ASP A 376 1.81 -2.55 -35.78
C ASP A 376 2.93 -3.05 -34.86
N CYS A 377 2.71 -4.23 -34.29
CA CYS A 377 3.67 -4.87 -33.40
C CYS A 377 3.69 -6.39 -33.66
N PRO A 378 4.46 -6.84 -34.67
CA PRO A 378 4.51 -8.25 -35.04
C PRO A 378 5.12 -9.09 -33.92
N THR A 379 4.72 -10.37 -33.84
CA THR A 379 5.22 -11.32 -32.83
C THR A 379 6.75 -11.41 -32.83
N ALA A 380 7.40 -11.34 -33.99
CA ALA A 380 8.85 -11.33 -34.11
C ALA A 380 9.51 -10.21 -33.29
N LYS A 381 8.92 -9.01 -33.29
CA LYS A 381 9.40 -7.86 -32.51
C LYS A 381 9.26 -8.09 -31.01
N ARG A 382 8.14 -8.66 -30.58
CA ARG A 382 7.90 -9.05 -29.17
C ARG A 382 8.94 -10.07 -28.69
N THR A 383 9.16 -11.11 -29.48
CA THR A 383 10.15 -12.16 -29.19
C THR A 383 11.56 -11.59 -29.16
N ALA A 384 11.94 -10.80 -30.16
CA ALA A 384 13.26 -10.17 -30.22
C ALA A 384 13.52 -9.27 -29.01
N TYR A 385 12.53 -8.49 -28.57
CA TYR A 385 12.65 -7.67 -27.35
C TYR A 385 12.91 -8.51 -26.10
N GLY A 386 12.15 -9.59 -25.91
CA GLY A 386 12.37 -10.51 -24.79
C GLY A 386 13.76 -11.15 -24.84
N VAL A 387 14.19 -11.60 -26.01
CA VAL A 387 15.54 -12.17 -26.22
C VAL A 387 16.62 -11.15 -25.94
N VAL A 388 16.51 -9.92 -26.44
CA VAL A 388 17.49 -8.85 -26.19
C VAL A 388 17.57 -8.54 -24.69
N GLN A 389 16.44 -8.42 -24.00
CA GLN A 389 16.44 -8.22 -22.55
C GLN A 389 17.14 -9.36 -21.81
N LEU A 390 16.83 -10.62 -22.17
CA LEU A 390 17.46 -11.78 -21.56
C LEU A 390 18.96 -11.80 -21.84
N LEU A 391 19.37 -11.59 -23.09
CA LEU A 391 20.79 -11.51 -23.46
C LEU A 391 21.49 -10.39 -22.71
N SER A 392 20.93 -9.17 -22.65
CA SER A 392 21.52 -8.07 -21.87
C SER A 392 21.66 -8.42 -20.38
N LEU A 393 20.68 -9.10 -19.79
CA LEU A 393 20.80 -9.59 -18.41
C LEU A 393 21.94 -10.60 -18.28
N LEU A 394 21.96 -11.62 -19.13
CA LEU A 394 22.89 -12.75 -19.04
C LEU A 394 24.32 -12.41 -19.42
N THR A 395 24.52 -11.52 -20.40
CA THR A 395 25.86 -11.21 -20.96
C THR A 395 26.44 -9.91 -20.44
N VAL A 396 25.64 -9.00 -19.88
CA VAL A 396 26.13 -7.71 -19.37
C VAL A 396 25.94 -7.61 -17.87
N TYR A 397 24.68 -7.66 -17.40
CA TYR A 397 24.39 -7.32 -16.01
C TYR A 397 24.84 -8.40 -15.01
N LEU A 398 24.57 -9.68 -15.27
CA LEU A 398 24.98 -10.76 -14.37
C LEU A 398 26.50 -10.97 -14.32
N PRO A 399 27.24 -10.96 -15.45
CA PRO A 399 28.70 -11.06 -15.40
C PRO A 399 29.34 -9.88 -14.68
N LEU A 400 28.82 -8.67 -14.89
CA LEU A 400 29.28 -7.49 -14.15
C LEU A 400 29.01 -7.62 -12.65
N ALA A 401 27.86 -8.18 -12.26
CA ALA A 401 27.49 -8.37 -10.86
C ALA A 401 28.30 -9.48 -10.16
N LEU A 402 28.55 -10.61 -10.83
CA LEU A 402 29.19 -11.80 -10.25
C LEU A 402 30.72 -11.76 -10.35
N GLY A 403 31.24 -11.30 -11.49
CA GLY A 403 32.66 -11.35 -11.82
C GLY A 403 33.30 -9.99 -12.07
N GLY A 404 32.53 -8.90 -12.13
CA GLY A 404 33.05 -7.57 -12.46
C GLY A 404 34.08 -7.06 -11.46
N VAL A 405 33.89 -7.31 -10.17
CA VAL A 405 34.88 -6.98 -9.13
C VAL A 405 36.14 -7.84 -9.30
N THR A 406 36.00 -9.15 -9.47
CA THR A 406 37.14 -10.05 -9.70
C THR A 406 37.91 -9.69 -10.98
N ALA A 407 37.20 -9.32 -12.04
CA ALA A 407 37.78 -8.86 -13.31
C ALA A 407 38.55 -7.55 -13.13
N LEU A 408 38.02 -6.62 -12.34
CA LEU A 408 38.69 -5.37 -12.01
C LEU A 408 39.97 -5.62 -11.19
N LEU A 409 39.90 -6.49 -10.18
CA LEU A 409 41.05 -6.82 -9.32
C LEU A 409 42.15 -7.58 -10.08
N THR A 410 41.77 -8.51 -10.96
CA THR A 410 42.73 -9.23 -11.81
C THR A 410 43.36 -8.33 -12.88
N GLY A 411 42.61 -7.38 -13.44
CA GLY A 411 43.13 -6.39 -14.39
C GLY A 411 44.03 -5.33 -13.75
N LEU A 412 43.90 -5.11 -12.44
CA LEU A 412 44.65 -4.11 -11.68
C LEU A 412 45.22 -4.74 -10.39
N PRO A 413 46.31 -5.52 -10.48
CA PRO A 413 46.84 -6.29 -9.35
C PRO A 413 47.29 -5.41 -8.17
N GLN A 414 47.57 -4.12 -8.38
CA GLN A 414 47.85 -3.18 -7.30
C GLN A 414 46.65 -2.95 -6.38
N LEU A 415 45.41 -3.05 -6.89
CA LEU A 415 44.20 -2.98 -6.08
C LEU A 415 43.99 -4.26 -5.27
N GLN A 416 44.36 -5.42 -5.82
CA GLN A 416 44.24 -6.70 -5.14
C GLN A 416 45.15 -6.78 -3.91
N THR A 417 46.40 -6.30 -3.99
CA THR A 417 47.32 -6.25 -2.85
C THR A 417 46.87 -5.28 -1.76
N LEU A 418 46.19 -4.19 -2.14
CA LEU A 418 45.62 -3.22 -1.21
C LEU A 418 44.30 -3.68 -0.55
N LEU A 419 43.55 -4.59 -1.21
CA LEU A 419 42.21 -5.03 -0.78
C LEU A 419 42.20 -6.44 -0.18
N ASN A 420 43.36 -7.07 0.02
CA ASN A 420 43.44 -8.36 0.68
C ASN A 420 43.04 -8.22 2.16
N PRO A 421 41.91 -8.81 2.58
CA PRO A 421 41.42 -8.65 3.93
C PRO A 421 42.40 -9.27 4.92
N GLN A 422 42.74 -8.50 5.95
CA GLN A 422 43.57 -8.96 7.06
C GLN A 422 42.80 -9.97 7.93
N PRO A 423 43.47 -10.85 8.71
CA PRO A 423 42.77 -11.76 9.61
C PRO A 423 41.97 -10.99 10.67
N MET A 424 40.87 -11.57 11.16
CA MET A 424 39.97 -10.89 12.11
C MET A 424 40.62 -10.49 13.44
N THR A 425 41.78 -11.07 13.76
CA THR A 425 42.62 -10.75 14.92
C THR A 425 43.39 -9.43 14.77
N SER A 426 43.52 -8.91 13.55
CA SER A 426 44.22 -7.66 13.25
C SER A 426 43.27 -6.45 13.36
N PRO A 427 43.67 -5.33 13.98
CA PRO A 427 42.91 -4.09 13.94
C PRO A 427 42.63 -3.59 12.51
N ALA A 428 43.52 -3.89 11.58
CA ALA A 428 43.39 -3.49 10.18
C ALA A 428 42.13 -4.09 9.51
N PHE A 429 41.69 -5.29 9.91
CA PHE A 429 40.47 -5.91 9.40
C PHE A 429 39.23 -5.03 9.58
N TYR A 430 39.11 -4.40 10.76
CA TYR A 430 37.98 -3.52 11.08
C TYR A 430 38.07 -2.19 10.32
N VAL A 431 39.28 -1.70 10.06
CA VAL A 431 39.52 -0.50 9.24
C VAL A 431 39.14 -0.77 7.79
N ASP A 432 39.53 -1.92 7.23
CA ASP A 432 39.20 -2.32 5.86
C ASP A 432 37.68 -2.43 5.68
N ALA A 433 36.99 -3.07 6.64
CA ALA A 433 35.53 -3.17 6.63
C ALA A 433 34.85 -1.79 6.65
N LEU A 434 35.41 -0.83 7.40
CA LEU A 434 34.90 0.55 7.46
C LEU A 434 35.12 1.28 6.14
N ILE A 435 36.32 1.20 5.57
CA ILE A 435 36.66 1.82 4.28
C ILE A 435 35.74 1.26 3.19
N ALA A 436 35.62 -0.06 3.10
CA ALA A 436 34.74 -0.72 2.13
C ALA A 436 33.29 -0.23 2.27
N SER A 437 32.79 -0.10 3.50
CA SER A 437 31.42 0.35 3.75
C SER A 437 31.20 1.82 3.41
N VAL A 438 32.16 2.69 3.69
CA VAL A 438 32.13 4.11 3.29
C VAL A 438 32.12 4.23 1.77
N VAL A 439 33.04 3.53 1.09
CA VAL A 439 33.14 3.55 -0.38
C VAL A 439 31.88 2.98 -1.02
N LEU A 440 31.35 1.87 -0.52
CA LEU A 440 30.12 1.27 -1.04
C LEU A 440 28.92 2.21 -0.86
N LEU A 441 28.74 2.81 0.32
CA LEU A 441 27.61 3.70 0.57
C LEU A 441 27.70 4.99 -0.24
N PHE A 442 28.76 5.77 -0.06
CA PHE A 442 28.88 7.09 -0.67
C PHE A 442 29.23 7.00 -2.16
N GLY A 443 30.03 6.01 -2.57
CA GLY A 443 30.33 5.75 -3.97
C GLY A 443 29.08 5.32 -4.75
N SER A 444 28.28 4.39 -4.23
CA SER A 444 27.02 4.00 -4.90
C SER A 444 25.99 5.12 -4.92
N LEU A 445 25.92 5.94 -3.87
CA LEU A 445 25.04 7.12 -3.84
C LEU A 445 25.43 8.14 -4.91
N LEU A 446 26.72 8.49 -5.01
CA LEU A 446 27.22 9.45 -5.98
C LEU A 446 27.07 8.92 -7.42
N ALA A 447 27.47 7.68 -7.67
CA ALA A 447 27.32 7.03 -8.97
C ALA A 447 25.84 6.92 -9.36
N GLY A 448 24.97 6.54 -8.42
CA GLY A 448 23.53 6.48 -8.62
C GLY A 448 22.95 7.83 -9.00
N LEU A 449 23.33 8.90 -8.28
CA LEU A 449 22.87 10.26 -8.59
C LEU A 449 23.33 10.70 -9.99
N LEU A 450 24.59 10.47 -10.33
CA LEU A 450 25.15 10.78 -11.64
C LEU A 450 24.38 10.05 -12.75
N VAL A 451 24.19 8.74 -12.60
CA VAL A 451 23.47 7.91 -13.57
C VAL A 451 22.03 8.39 -13.75
N VAL A 452 21.30 8.61 -12.66
CA VAL A 452 19.86 8.96 -12.72
C VAL A 452 19.61 10.36 -13.28
N VAL A 453 20.54 11.30 -13.10
CA VAL A 453 20.43 12.67 -13.67
C VAL A 453 20.89 12.74 -15.13
N THR A 454 21.83 11.90 -15.54
CA THR A 454 22.45 12.00 -16.88
C THR A 454 21.85 11.04 -17.90
N VAL A 455 21.81 9.74 -17.60
CA VAL A 455 21.45 8.70 -18.58
C VAL A 455 19.99 8.83 -19.03
N PRO A 456 18.98 8.92 -18.14
CA PRO A 456 17.59 9.11 -18.56
C PRO A 456 17.38 10.39 -19.38
N ARG A 457 18.20 11.43 -19.16
CA ARG A 457 18.12 12.71 -19.88
C ARG A 457 18.68 12.62 -21.29
N LEU A 458 19.68 11.76 -21.50
CA LEU A 458 20.16 11.43 -22.84
C LEU A 458 19.14 10.56 -23.56
N LEU A 459 18.62 9.53 -22.88
CA LEU A 459 17.63 8.60 -23.41
C LEU A 459 16.30 9.30 -23.76
N SER A 460 15.86 10.28 -22.98
CA SER A 460 14.58 10.97 -23.19
C SER A 460 14.52 11.75 -24.50
N ARG A 461 15.68 12.12 -25.08
CA ARG A 461 15.73 12.74 -26.42
C ARG A 461 15.23 11.83 -27.53
N ALA A 462 15.20 10.52 -27.30
CA ALA A 462 14.69 9.57 -28.27
C ALA A 462 13.16 9.38 -28.19
N VAL A 463 12.46 9.95 -27.21
CA VAL A 463 11.00 9.79 -27.04
C VAL A 463 10.31 11.13 -27.21
N GLU A 464 9.52 11.25 -28.28
CA GLU A 464 8.77 12.45 -28.61
C GLU A 464 7.41 12.45 -27.90
N PRO A 465 7.05 13.52 -27.17
CA PRO A 465 5.74 13.63 -26.51
C PRO A 465 4.59 13.62 -27.52
N GLY A 466 3.49 12.94 -27.20
CA GLY A 466 2.30 12.85 -28.05
C GLY A 466 2.39 11.85 -29.21
N LYS A 467 3.60 11.39 -29.56
CA LYS A 467 3.80 10.39 -30.61
C LYS A 467 3.47 8.98 -30.13
N VAL A 468 2.73 8.24 -30.96
CA VAL A 468 2.42 6.83 -30.71
C VAL A 468 3.57 5.98 -31.21
N TYR A 469 4.12 5.15 -30.32
CA TYR A 469 5.19 4.22 -30.62
C TYR A 469 4.70 2.78 -30.43
N PRO A 470 5.12 1.82 -31.28
CA PRO A 470 4.87 0.41 -31.02
C PRO A 470 5.63 -0.09 -29.78
N LEU A 471 4.98 -0.95 -28.99
CA LEU A 471 5.61 -1.66 -27.88
C LEU A 471 6.75 -2.54 -28.35
N TYR A 472 7.61 -2.93 -27.40
CA TYR A 472 8.71 -3.87 -27.61
C TYR A 472 9.73 -3.42 -28.66
N GLY A 473 9.73 -2.13 -29.04
CA GLY A 473 10.76 -1.51 -29.86
C GLY A 473 11.80 -0.75 -29.03
N PHE A 474 12.73 -0.11 -29.73
CA PHE A 474 13.75 0.76 -29.15
C PHE A 474 13.17 1.84 -28.22
N HIS A 475 12.17 2.60 -28.68
CA HIS A 475 11.52 3.65 -27.89
C HIS A 475 10.83 3.11 -26.64
N TYR A 476 10.22 1.91 -26.73
CA TYR A 476 9.61 1.26 -25.57
C TYR A 476 10.68 0.85 -24.54
N GLY A 477 11.78 0.25 -24.99
CA GLY A 477 12.94 -0.06 -24.14
C GLY A 477 13.48 1.17 -23.43
N ILE A 478 13.63 2.28 -24.15
CA ILE A 478 14.04 3.57 -23.60
C ILE A 478 13.05 4.08 -22.54
N GLN A 479 11.75 4.10 -22.84
CA GLN A 479 10.75 4.59 -21.89
C GLN A 479 10.72 3.74 -20.61
N ARG A 480 10.85 2.41 -20.73
CA ARG A 480 10.95 1.51 -19.56
C ARG A 480 12.23 1.75 -18.77
N ALA A 481 13.37 1.97 -19.43
CA ALA A 481 14.62 2.31 -18.77
C ALA A 481 14.52 3.64 -18.00
N ILE A 482 13.94 4.68 -18.61
CA ILE A 482 13.68 5.96 -17.95
C ILE A 482 12.85 5.74 -16.69
N ALA A 483 11.70 5.07 -16.79
CA ALA A 483 10.82 4.83 -15.63
C ALA A 483 11.53 4.06 -14.50
N VAL A 484 12.28 3.00 -14.81
CA VAL A 484 12.99 2.19 -13.80
C VAL A 484 14.13 2.97 -13.14
N MET A 485 14.88 3.76 -13.91
CA MET A 485 16.03 4.51 -13.38
C MET A 485 15.61 5.73 -12.56
N THR A 486 14.47 6.33 -12.85
CA THR A 486 14.05 7.60 -12.23
C THR A 486 13.15 7.43 -11.01
N ASN A 487 12.55 6.24 -10.82
CA ASN A 487 11.75 5.90 -9.64
C ASN A 487 12.56 5.13 -8.56
N ARG A 488 13.76 5.61 -8.20
CA ARG A 488 14.64 4.95 -7.22
C ARG A 488 14.28 5.37 -5.79
N LYS A 489 13.60 4.49 -5.06
CA LYS A 489 13.13 4.72 -3.68
C LYS A 489 14.20 5.21 -2.71
N SER A 490 15.45 4.75 -2.82
CA SER A 490 16.54 5.17 -1.92
C SER A 490 16.85 6.66 -2.03
N LEU A 491 16.79 7.22 -3.25
CA LEU A 491 17.04 8.64 -3.51
C LEU A 491 15.83 9.48 -3.12
N THR A 492 14.61 9.05 -3.44
CA THR A 492 13.40 9.76 -3.00
C THR A 492 13.25 9.74 -1.48
N THR A 493 13.65 8.66 -0.79
CA THR A 493 13.68 8.62 0.69
C THR A 493 14.70 9.59 1.26
N LEU A 494 15.87 9.75 0.62
CA LEU A 494 16.91 10.68 1.09
C LEU A 494 16.43 12.13 0.98
N PHE A 495 15.87 12.52 -0.17
CA PHE A 495 15.52 13.92 -0.45
C PHE A 495 14.07 14.30 -0.09
N GLY A 496 13.13 13.35 -0.07
CA GLY A 496 11.70 13.55 0.27
C GLY A 496 11.49 14.08 1.69
N ASP A 497 10.31 14.63 1.99
CA ASP A 497 9.99 15.30 3.27
C ASP A 497 11.03 16.37 3.66
N SER A 498 11.64 17.00 2.64
CA SER A 498 12.62 18.06 2.84
C SER A 498 12.64 19.01 1.65
N SER A 499 13.17 20.22 1.84
CA SER A 499 13.43 21.16 0.74
C SER A 499 14.30 20.58 -0.38
N GLY A 500 15.11 19.54 -0.08
CA GLY A 500 15.98 18.88 -1.06
C GLY A 500 15.22 18.18 -2.19
N ILE A 501 13.98 17.75 -1.96
CA ILE A 501 13.20 16.98 -2.96
C ILE A 501 12.93 17.80 -4.21
N VAL A 502 12.68 19.11 -4.05
CA VAL A 502 12.41 20.02 -5.18
C VAL A 502 13.63 20.08 -6.10
N HIS A 503 14.83 20.17 -5.53
CA HIS A 503 16.06 20.20 -6.31
C HIS A 503 16.30 18.84 -6.99
N TYR A 504 16.13 17.74 -6.26
CA TYR A 504 16.28 16.40 -6.82
C TYR A 504 15.33 16.17 -8.01
N LEU A 505 14.03 16.45 -7.87
CA LEU A 505 13.05 16.28 -8.95
C LEU A 505 13.30 17.21 -10.15
N ARG A 506 13.77 18.44 -9.91
CA ARG A 506 14.21 19.34 -10.99
C ARG A 506 15.39 18.78 -11.78
N TYR A 507 16.40 18.26 -11.08
CA TYR A 507 17.54 17.61 -11.75
C TYR A 507 17.13 16.33 -12.47
N LEU A 508 16.15 15.61 -11.93
CA LEU A 508 15.59 14.40 -12.53
C LEU A 508 14.88 14.69 -13.85
N GLY A 509 14.18 15.83 -13.94
CA GLY A 509 13.56 16.30 -15.18
C GLY A 509 12.24 17.05 -15.03
N TYR A 510 11.70 17.17 -13.82
CA TYR A 510 10.42 17.85 -13.60
C TYR A 510 10.54 19.35 -13.91
N ASP A 511 9.49 19.92 -14.48
CA ASP A 511 9.32 21.38 -14.50
C ASP A 511 8.76 21.84 -13.16
N LEU A 512 9.68 22.29 -12.31
CA LEU A 512 9.41 22.99 -11.06
C LEU A 512 10.13 24.36 -11.09
N SER A 513 10.01 25.08 -12.21
CA SER A 513 10.71 26.35 -12.45
C SER A 513 10.26 27.48 -11.51
N ARG A 514 8.98 27.50 -11.12
CA ARG A 514 8.39 28.42 -10.15
C ARG A 514 7.92 27.63 -8.93
N VAL A 515 8.77 27.48 -7.92
CA VAL A 515 8.42 26.76 -6.68
C VAL A 515 8.47 27.69 -5.50
N GLN A 516 7.35 27.72 -4.77
CA GLN A 516 7.31 28.18 -3.40
C GLN A 516 7.74 27.02 -2.49
N GLN A 517 8.84 27.21 -1.77
CA GLN A 517 9.38 26.21 -0.86
C GLN A 517 8.55 26.15 0.42
N THR A 518 8.03 24.96 0.75
CA THR A 518 7.28 24.70 2.00
C THR A 518 8.10 23.92 3.02
N GLY A 519 9.28 23.45 2.62
CA GLY A 519 10.15 22.59 3.41
C GLY A 519 9.77 21.10 3.32
N SER A 520 8.58 20.78 2.78
CA SER A 520 8.07 19.41 2.57
C SER A 520 7.14 19.38 1.35
N ASN A 521 7.61 19.88 0.20
CA ASN A 521 6.77 19.98 -1.01
C ASN A 521 6.31 18.61 -1.57
N PHE A 522 7.09 17.56 -1.36
CA PHE A 522 6.80 16.19 -1.84
C PHE A 522 7.23 15.16 -0.79
N GLY A 523 6.39 14.13 -0.62
CA GLY A 523 6.69 12.94 0.17
C GLY A 523 7.78 12.04 -0.40
N THR A 524 7.98 10.87 0.23
CA THR A 524 9.07 9.92 -0.12
C THR A 524 8.72 8.91 -1.22
N GLU A 525 7.43 8.72 -1.50
CA GLU A 525 6.83 7.77 -2.43
C GLU A 525 6.28 8.46 -3.69
N VAL A 526 6.90 9.57 -4.13
CA VAL A 526 6.60 10.16 -5.45
C VAL A 526 7.10 9.25 -6.58
N GLN A 527 6.22 8.98 -7.55
CA GLN A 527 6.51 8.18 -8.73
C GLN A 527 5.90 8.75 -10.02
N HIS A 528 6.43 8.35 -11.17
CA HIS A 528 6.04 8.85 -12.50
C HIS A 528 6.40 7.86 -13.61
N GLU A 529 5.77 7.95 -14.78
CA GLU A 529 6.22 7.21 -15.97
C GLU A 529 7.39 7.92 -16.66
N ASN A 530 7.36 9.25 -16.77
CA ASN A 530 8.42 10.04 -17.39
C ASN A 530 8.63 11.40 -16.68
N PRO A 531 9.78 11.67 -16.05
CA PRO A 531 9.95 12.90 -15.27
C PRO A 531 9.99 14.15 -16.16
N TYR A 532 10.46 14.04 -17.41
CA TYR A 532 10.63 15.16 -18.34
C TYR A 532 9.30 15.73 -18.87
N LEU A 533 8.20 15.05 -18.58
CA LEU A 533 6.85 15.40 -18.99
C LEU A 533 5.93 15.65 -17.79
N SER A 534 6.53 15.98 -16.64
CA SER A 534 5.82 16.27 -15.39
C SER A 534 6.07 17.72 -14.99
N SER A 535 5.00 18.49 -14.78
CA SER A 535 5.05 19.85 -14.25
C SER A 535 4.15 19.98 -13.02
N VAL A 536 4.62 20.72 -12.02
CA VAL A 536 3.83 21.04 -10.81
C VAL A 536 3.91 22.54 -10.56
N GLY A 537 2.74 23.17 -10.44
CA GLY A 537 2.60 24.59 -10.22
C GLY A 537 3.15 25.07 -8.87
N THR A 538 3.41 26.37 -8.79
CA THR A 538 3.89 27.01 -7.56
C THR A 538 2.89 26.88 -6.41
N GLY A 539 3.36 26.85 -5.17
CA GLY A 539 2.50 26.76 -3.98
C GLY A 539 1.82 25.40 -3.79
N THR A 540 2.02 24.45 -4.71
CA THR A 540 1.45 23.11 -4.58
C THR A 540 2.25 22.27 -3.59
N MET A 541 1.53 21.62 -2.68
CA MET A 541 2.07 20.68 -1.69
C MET A 541 1.52 19.30 -1.96
N ILE A 542 2.41 18.31 -1.93
CA ILE A 542 2.09 16.92 -2.19
C ILE A 542 2.54 16.13 -0.96
N ALA A 543 1.58 15.43 -0.35
CA ALA A 543 1.84 14.43 0.67
C ALA A 543 2.53 13.21 0.02
N ASP A 544 2.20 11.99 0.47
CA ASP A 544 2.94 10.81 0.03
C ASP A 544 2.21 9.94 -1.01
N GLY A 545 2.96 9.23 -1.86
CA GLY A 545 2.37 8.26 -2.80
C GLY A 545 1.73 8.87 -4.06
N LEU A 546 2.20 10.02 -4.53
CA LEU A 546 1.81 10.56 -5.84
C LEU A 546 2.33 9.66 -6.97
N SER A 547 1.46 9.29 -7.90
CA SER A 547 1.80 8.58 -9.13
C SER A 547 1.36 9.36 -10.37
N ILE A 548 2.30 9.99 -11.08
CA ILE A 548 2.02 10.70 -12.33
C ILE A 548 1.92 9.70 -13.49
N MET A 549 0.70 9.52 -14.01
CA MET A 549 0.37 8.56 -15.06
C MET A 549 0.50 9.19 -16.45
N ASN A 550 1.73 9.51 -16.84
CA ASN A 550 2.01 10.26 -18.06
C ASN A 550 2.50 9.40 -19.23
N ALA A 551 2.20 8.10 -19.19
CA ALA A 551 2.27 7.19 -20.33
C ALA A 551 0.94 6.45 -20.50
N ASP A 552 0.40 6.45 -21.71
CA ASP A 552 -0.77 5.65 -22.10
C ASP A 552 -0.29 4.40 -22.84
N PHE A 553 -0.99 3.28 -22.67
CA PHE A 553 -0.66 2.00 -23.30
C PHE A 553 -1.89 1.40 -23.99
N SER A 554 -1.67 0.82 -25.16
CA SER A 554 -2.54 -0.17 -25.78
C SER A 554 -1.89 -1.56 -25.67
N SER A 555 -2.45 -2.59 -26.31
CA SER A 555 -1.89 -3.94 -26.37
C SER A 555 -0.65 -4.06 -27.26
N THR A 556 -0.39 -3.04 -28.09
CA THR A 556 0.68 -3.03 -29.09
C THR A 556 1.43 -1.70 -29.20
N SER A 557 0.98 -0.63 -28.55
CA SER A 557 1.59 0.70 -28.61
C SER A 557 1.59 1.43 -27.27
N PHE A 558 2.37 2.51 -27.19
CA PHE A 558 2.35 3.46 -26.07
C PHE A 558 2.52 4.89 -26.57
N ARG A 559 2.09 5.85 -25.75
CA ARG A 559 2.32 7.29 -25.96
C ARG A 559 2.64 7.93 -24.62
N VAL A 560 3.65 8.78 -24.58
CA VAL A 560 3.90 9.63 -23.41
C VAL A 560 3.30 11.01 -23.61
N SER A 561 2.68 11.55 -22.57
CA SER A 561 1.93 12.82 -22.61
C SER A 561 2.45 13.77 -21.54
N ARG A 562 2.35 15.09 -21.76
CA ARG A 562 2.64 16.05 -20.68
C ARG A 562 1.55 15.97 -19.62
N THR A 563 1.93 16.03 -18.36
CA THR A 563 1.02 16.09 -17.21
C THR A 563 1.38 17.28 -16.36
N SER A 564 0.38 18.14 -16.11
CA SER A 564 0.54 19.32 -15.28
C SER A 564 -0.41 19.27 -14.10
N ILE A 565 0.13 19.52 -12.92
CA ILE A 565 -0.63 19.78 -11.70
C ILE A 565 -0.65 21.29 -11.51
N GLY A 566 -1.84 21.88 -11.41
CA GLY A 566 -2.02 23.33 -11.22
C GLY A 566 -1.35 23.87 -9.94
N PRO A 567 -1.10 25.19 -9.87
CA PRO A 567 -0.59 25.86 -8.67
C PRO A 567 -1.59 25.84 -7.50
N HIS A 568 -1.04 26.03 -6.30
CA HIS A 568 -1.79 26.11 -5.02
C HIS A 568 -2.65 24.89 -4.70
N ASN A 569 -2.34 23.75 -5.32
CA ASN A 569 -3.03 22.50 -5.06
C ASN A 569 -2.48 21.82 -3.78
N PHE A 570 -3.34 21.09 -3.09
CA PHE A 570 -2.92 20.14 -2.08
C PHE A 570 -3.24 18.73 -2.55
N LEU A 571 -2.24 17.84 -2.54
CA LEU A 571 -2.42 16.44 -2.90
C LEU A 571 -2.19 15.57 -1.67
N GLY A 572 -3.24 14.91 -1.20
CA GLY A 572 -3.20 13.91 -0.14
C GLY A 572 -2.51 12.61 -0.57
N ASN A 573 -2.67 11.56 0.23
CA ASN A 573 -1.87 10.35 0.05
C ASN A 573 -2.42 9.43 -1.05
N ARG A 574 -1.53 8.72 -1.75
CA ARG A 574 -1.86 7.66 -2.74
C ARG A 574 -2.74 8.15 -3.90
N ILE A 575 -2.31 9.22 -4.55
CA ILE A 575 -3.02 9.82 -5.68
C ILE A 575 -2.41 9.35 -7.00
N ALA A 576 -3.23 8.68 -7.82
CA ALA A 576 -2.91 8.42 -9.22
C ALA A 576 -3.37 9.62 -10.06
N TYR A 577 -2.43 10.40 -10.58
CA TYR A 577 -2.70 11.64 -11.32
C TYR A 577 -2.50 11.42 -12.84
N PRO A 578 -3.58 11.35 -13.63
CA PRO A 578 -3.51 11.12 -15.07
C PRO A 578 -3.10 12.37 -15.87
N ALA A 579 -2.53 12.16 -17.06
CA ALA A 579 -2.14 13.25 -17.97
C ALA A 579 -3.29 14.17 -18.39
N HIS A 580 -4.52 13.68 -18.34
CA HIS A 580 -5.73 14.39 -18.71
C HIS A 580 -6.60 14.74 -17.49
N GLY A 581 -5.99 14.84 -16.30
CA GLY A 581 -6.69 15.22 -15.08
C GLY A 581 -7.46 16.55 -15.25
N ARG A 582 -8.74 16.55 -14.88
CA ARG A 582 -9.66 17.70 -14.95
C ARG A 582 -9.63 18.51 -13.65
N THR A 583 -8.44 18.90 -13.23
CA THR A 583 -8.17 19.72 -12.05
C THR A 583 -7.25 20.86 -12.44
N GLY A 584 -7.68 22.09 -12.20
CA GLY A 584 -6.91 23.31 -12.42
C GLY A 584 -6.26 23.78 -11.11
N ASP A 585 -6.47 25.05 -10.79
CA ASP A 585 -5.78 25.74 -9.71
C ASP A 585 -6.52 25.62 -8.37
N ASN A 586 -5.75 25.72 -7.29
CA ASN A 586 -6.25 25.75 -5.92
C ASN A 586 -7.23 24.62 -5.57
N CYS A 587 -6.91 23.39 -5.94
CA CYS A 587 -7.69 22.19 -5.62
C CYS A 587 -7.10 21.41 -4.44
N LEU A 588 -7.96 20.84 -3.59
CA LEU A 588 -7.58 19.86 -2.58
C LEU A 588 -7.93 18.45 -3.08
N LEU A 589 -6.95 17.60 -3.36
CA LEU A 589 -7.15 16.22 -3.74
C LEU A 589 -6.97 15.34 -2.51
N ALA A 590 -8.04 14.77 -1.98
CA ALA A 590 -7.98 13.98 -0.75
C ALA A 590 -7.27 12.62 -0.96
N THR A 591 -6.91 11.98 0.15
CA THR A 591 -6.32 10.63 0.14
C THR A 591 -7.15 9.65 -0.68
N LYS A 592 -6.50 8.87 -1.56
CA LYS A 592 -7.12 7.90 -2.49
C LYS A 592 -8.21 8.47 -3.41
N VAL A 593 -8.26 9.77 -3.65
CA VAL A 593 -9.24 10.34 -4.60
C VAL A 593 -8.97 9.85 -6.04
N MET A 594 -10.04 9.51 -6.76
CA MET A 594 -9.96 9.30 -8.21
C MET A 594 -9.95 10.65 -8.91
N VAL A 595 -8.81 11.05 -9.48
CA VAL A 595 -8.71 12.29 -10.26
C VAL A 595 -9.56 12.14 -11.54
N PRO A 596 -10.58 12.98 -11.77
CA PRO A 596 -11.44 12.87 -12.94
C PRO A 596 -10.67 13.19 -14.23
N ILE A 597 -11.04 12.55 -15.34
CA ILE A 597 -10.46 12.82 -16.68
C ILE A 597 -11.48 13.38 -17.67
N ASP A 598 -12.70 13.59 -17.20
CA ASP A 598 -13.88 14.05 -17.91
C ASP A 598 -14.62 15.12 -17.08
N GLY A 599 -15.63 15.72 -17.71
CA GLY A 599 -16.36 16.85 -17.15
C GLY A 599 -15.54 18.15 -17.15
N PRO A 600 -16.03 19.18 -16.42
CA PRO A 600 -15.37 20.48 -16.34
C PRO A 600 -14.03 20.38 -15.60
N VAL A 601 -13.13 21.31 -15.92
CA VAL A 601 -11.94 21.54 -15.10
C VAL A 601 -12.40 22.12 -13.76
N ARG A 602 -12.00 21.46 -12.68
CA ARG A 602 -12.36 21.85 -11.31
C ARG A 602 -11.28 22.78 -10.76
N GLU A 603 -11.70 23.90 -10.17
CA GLU A 603 -10.81 24.92 -9.61
C GLU A 603 -11.40 25.44 -8.31
N GLY A 604 -10.56 25.71 -7.31
CA GLY A 604 -11.03 26.24 -6.01
C GLY A 604 -11.91 25.29 -5.20
N VAL A 605 -11.88 23.98 -5.50
CA VAL A 605 -12.68 22.94 -4.83
C VAL A 605 -11.80 21.84 -4.24
N GLY A 606 -12.32 21.10 -3.28
CA GLY A 606 -11.73 19.82 -2.87
C GLY A 606 -12.40 18.64 -3.60
N LEU A 607 -11.70 17.52 -3.73
CA LEU A 607 -12.19 16.27 -4.30
C LEU A 607 -11.89 15.11 -3.37
N LEU A 608 -12.89 14.26 -3.15
CA LEU A 608 -12.81 13.07 -2.31
C LEU A 608 -13.54 11.90 -2.96
N GLY A 609 -13.06 10.68 -2.71
CA GLY A 609 -13.74 9.44 -3.10
C GLY A 609 -13.32 8.87 -4.45
N SER A 610 -13.85 7.69 -4.73
CA SER A 610 -13.72 7.00 -6.01
C SER A 610 -15.06 6.33 -6.37
N PRO A 611 -15.85 6.88 -7.30
CA PRO A 611 -15.59 8.10 -8.08
C PRO A 611 -15.57 9.35 -7.20
N SER A 612 -14.85 10.37 -7.65
CA SER A 612 -14.70 11.59 -6.87
C SER A 612 -15.97 12.45 -6.87
N PHE A 613 -16.19 13.14 -5.76
CA PHE A 613 -17.19 14.20 -5.61
C PHE A 613 -16.55 15.42 -4.96
N GLU A 614 -17.17 16.58 -5.16
CA GLU A 614 -16.66 17.85 -4.64
C GLU A 614 -16.90 17.98 -3.13
N ILE A 615 -15.88 18.51 -2.45
CA ILE A 615 -15.90 18.91 -1.05
C ILE A 615 -15.37 20.34 -0.95
N PRO A 616 -15.60 21.06 0.16
CA PRO A 616 -14.99 22.38 0.37
C PRO A 616 -13.46 22.34 0.23
N ARG A 617 -12.87 23.34 -0.43
CA ARG A 617 -11.42 23.46 -0.61
C ARG A 617 -10.66 23.68 0.70
N THR A 618 -11.25 24.44 1.62
CA THR A 618 -10.64 24.77 2.91
C THR A 618 -11.74 24.83 3.97
N VAL A 619 -11.44 24.42 5.19
CA VAL A 619 -12.33 24.56 6.36
C VAL A 619 -11.71 25.54 7.36
N MET A 620 -12.54 26.33 8.05
CA MET A 620 -12.09 27.42 8.95
C MET A 620 -11.02 27.00 9.97
N ARG A 621 -11.04 25.75 10.46
CA ARG A 621 -10.08 25.22 11.44
C ARG A 621 -8.66 25.03 10.87
N ASP A 622 -8.52 24.89 9.56
CA ASP A 622 -7.21 24.74 8.90
C ASP A 622 -6.44 26.07 8.84
N ASN A 623 -7.14 27.20 8.97
CA ASN A 623 -6.54 28.53 8.95
C ASN A 623 -5.75 28.89 10.22
N ARG A 624 -5.76 28.03 11.25
CA ARG A 624 -5.11 28.29 12.55
C ARG A 624 -3.62 28.64 12.40
N PHE A 625 -2.96 28.07 11.40
CA PHE A 625 -1.52 28.22 11.20
C PHE A 625 -1.13 29.15 10.05
N ASN A 626 -2.08 29.83 9.38
CA ASN A 626 -1.80 30.67 8.21
C ASN A 626 -0.79 31.80 8.48
N HIS A 627 -0.75 32.28 9.72
CA HIS A 627 0.23 33.29 10.16
C HIS A 627 1.69 32.79 10.09
N LEU A 628 1.92 31.48 10.04
CA LEU A 628 3.25 30.87 9.88
C LEU A 628 3.68 30.73 8.41
N GLU A 629 2.74 30.93 7.46
CA GLU A 629 2.93 30.64 6.04
C GLU A 629 3.34 31.85 5.21
N THR A 630 3.56 33.00 5.84
CA THR A 630 3.87 34.26 5.16
C THR A 630 5.01 35.04 5.82
N GLY A 631 5.62 35.94 5.04
CA GLY A 631 6.57 36.94 5.54
C GLY A 631 7.88 36.39 6.14
N ASP A 632 8.40 37.12 7.13
CA ASP A 632 9.69 36.83 7.79
C ASP A 632 9.66 35.59 8.66
N GLU A 633 8.50 35.29 9.25
CA GLU A 633 8.29 34.12 10.08
C GLU A 633 8.54 32.84 9.26
N LEU A 634 7.93 32.73 8.08
CA LEU A 634 8.13 31.60 7.18
C LEU A 634 9.62 31.44 6.83
N ARG A 635 10.31 32.53 6.47
CA ARG A 635 11.75 32.49 6.14
C ARG A 635 12.59 31.97 7.30
N ARG A 636 12.32 32.43 8.52
CA ARG A 636 13.00 31.98 9.73
C ARG A 636 12.74 30.50 10.02
N ARG A 637 11.49 30.06 9.94
CA ARG A 637 11.07 28.67 10.19
C ARG A 637 11.61 27.72 9.14
N LEU A 638 11.57 28.08 7.86
CA LEU A 638 12.16 27.29 6.77
C LEU A 638 13.68 27.13 6.95
N SER A 639 14.39 28.20 7.32
CA SER A 639 15.83 28.11 7.61
C SER A 639 16.12 27.14 8.76
N ALA A 640 15.33 27.20 9.83
CA ALA A 640 15.45 26.26 10.96
C ALA A 640 15.09 24.82 10.57
N LYS A 641 14.01 24.63 9.80
CA LYS A 641 13.60 23.33 9.25
C LYS A 641 14.68 22.74 8.35
N ASN A 642 15.30 23.53 7.49
CA ASN A 642 16.38 23.08 6.60
C ASN A 642 17.60 22.59 7.39
N ARG A 643 17.98 23.28 8.49
CA ARG A 643 19.03 22.78 9.39
C ARG A 643 18.65 21.45 10.02
N HIS A 644 17.41 21.32 10.49
CA HIS A 644 16.89 20.06 11.05
C HIS A 644 16.86 18.93 10.02
N ASN A 645 16.48 19.23 8.79
CA ASN A 645 16.43 18.28 7.68
C ASN A 645 17.84 17.83 7.26
N ALA A 646 18.81 18.75 7.20
CA ALA A 646 20.22 18.41 6.96
C ALA A 646 20.79 17.51 8.06
N ALA A 647 20.52 17.83 9.34
CA ALA A 647 20.90 16.97 10.46
C ALA A 647 20.24 15.59 10.37
N THR A 648 18.97 15.54 9.99
CA THR A 648 18.24 14.27 9.81
C THR A 648 18.79 13.45 8.65
N ALA A 649 19.13 14.06 7.52
CA ALA A 649 19.79 13.39 6.40
C ALA A 649 21.17 12.84 6.82
N GLY A 650 21.95 13.60 7.61
CA GLY A 650 23.20 13.14 8.19
C GLY A 650 23.02 11.93 9.11
N LEU A 651 22.04 11.97 10.02
CA LEU A 651 21.69 10.83 10.88
C LEU A 651 21.23 9.61 10.08
N TYR A 652 20.44 9.82 9.03
CA TYR A 652 20.00 8.77 8.12
C TYR A 652 21.20 8.09 7.45
N LEU A 653 22.11 8.87 6.87
CA LEU A 653 23.33 8.35 6.22
C LEU A 653 24.24 7.64 7.23
N LEU A 654 24.38 8.17 8.45
CA LEU A 654 25.13 7.53 9.53
C LEU A 654 24.52 6.19 9.94
N ALA A 655 23.20 6.11 10.12
CA ALA A 655 22.52 4.87 10.44
C ALA A 655 22.71 3.83 9.32
N ARG A 656 22.60 4.23 8.05
CA ARG A 656 22.89 3.37 6.90
C ARG A 656 24.35 2.93 6.85
N LEU A 657 25.29 3.80 7.20
CA LEU A 657 26.71 3.46 7.28
C LEU A 657 26.98 2.42 8.37
N ILE A 658 26.42 2.60 9.57
CA ILE A 658 26.54 1.64 10.68
C ILE A 658 25.91 0.29 10.29
N HIS A 659 24.74 0.32 9.65
CA HIS A 659 24.09 -0.89 9.15
C HIS A 659 24.98 -1.63 8.15
N LEU A 660 25.46 -0.93 7.13
CA LEU A 660 26.32 -1.51 6.11
C LEU A 660 27.65 -2.00 6.68
N PHE A 661 28.28 -1.23 7.57
CA PHE A 661 29.53 -1.60 8.24
C PHE A 661 29.43 -2.94 8.97
N VAL A 662 28.38 -3.14 9.75
CA VAL A 662 28.21 -4.40 10.49
C VAL A 662 27.85 -5.56 9.55
N ILE A 663 27.07 -5.33 8.48
CA ILE A 663 26.84 -6.36 7.46
C ILE A 663 28.15 -6.75 6.77
N THR A 664 28.97 -5.78 6.39
CA THR A 664 30.29 -5.99 5.82
C THR A 664 31.15 -6.80 6.80
N LEU A 665 31.15 -6.45 8.08
CA LEU A 665 31.88 -7.17 9.12
C LEU A 665 31.41 -8.63 9.25
N ILE A 666 30.08 -8.86 9.35
CA ILE A 666 29.50 -10.22 9.41
C ILE A 666 29.94 -11.03 8.18
N THR A 667 29.90 -10.41 7.00
CA THR A 667 30.29 -11.05 5.74
C THR A 667 31.79 -11.38 5.71
N MET A 668 32.66 -10.44 6.09
CA MET A 668 34.11 -10.65 6.13
C MET A 668 34.50 -11.69 7.19
N VAL A 669 33.84 -11.71 8.35
CA VAL A 669 34.04 -12.75 9.38
C VAL A 669 33.60 -14.11 8.86
N ALA A 670 32.48 -14.17 8.14
CA ALA A 670 32.04 -15.42 7.51
C ALA A 670 33.07 -15.94 6.52
N VAL A 671 33.68 -15.06 5.72
CA VAL A 671 34.76 -15.39 4.78
C VAL A 671 36.02 -15.85 5.51
N ASP A 672 36.42 -15.22 6.62
CA ASP A 672 37.60 -15.62 7.41
C ASP A 672 37.40 -16.97 8.13
N LEU A 673 36.19 -17.26 8.61
CA LEU A 673 35.83 -18.55 9.22
C LEU A 673 35.54 -19.65 8.21
N TYR A 674 35.32 -19.28 6.96
CA TYR A 674 34.93 -20.20 5.90
C TYR A 674 35.86 -21.41 5.74
N PRO A 675 37.21 -21.27 5.75
CA PRO A 675 38.12 -22.41 5.63
C PRO A 675 37.97 -23.47 6.74
N SER A 676 37.45 -23.07 7.91
CA SER A 676 37.27 -23.97 9.06
C SER A 676 35.87 -24.60 9.12
N PHE A 677 34.84 -23.88 8.66
CA PHE A 677 33.44 -24.25 8.89
C PHE A 677 32.60 -24.45 7.62
N GLY A 678 33.11 -24.06 6.44
CA GLY A 678 32.42 -24.18 5.16
C GLY A 678 31.08 -23.42 5.10
N ALA A 679 30.13 -23.95 4.33
CA ALA A 679 28.81 -23.34 4.11
C ALA A 679 28.00 -22.98 5.39
N PRO A 680 28.07 -23.73 6.50
CA PRO A 680 27.51 -23.31 7.78
C PRO A 680 27.90 -21.90 8.23
N ALA A 681 29.13 -21.43 7.96
CA ALA A 681 29.55 -20.07 8.30
C ALA A 681 28.73 -19.00 7.55
N ILE A 682 28.49 -19.21 6.26
CA ILE A 682 27.72 -18.31 5.40
C ILE A 682 26.23 -18.36 5.75
N ALA A 683 25.70 -19.54 6.04
CA ALA A 683 24.32 -19.71 6.49
C ALA A 683 24.09 -18.97 7.82
N LEU A 684 25.01 -19.11 8.78
CA LEU A 684 24.98 -18.37 10.03
C LEU A 684 25.07 -16.86 9.79
N ALA A 685 25.97 -16.41 8.91
CA ALA A 685 26.12 -15.00 8.55
C ALA A 685 24.84 -14.40 7.94
N SER A 686 24.10 -15.19 7.14
CA SER A 686 22.81 -14.79 6.57
C SER A 686 21.74 -14.59 7.67
N VAL A 687 21.68 -15.51 8.63
CA VAL A 687 20.78 -15.40 9.80
C VAL A 687 21.16 -14.20 10.67
N LEU A 688 22.44 -14.03 10.97
CA LEU A 688 22.95 -12.90 11.75
C LEU A 688 22.69 -11.57 11.04
N THR A 689 22.85 -11.51 9.73
CA THR A 689 22.55 -10.31 8.92
C THR A 689 21.07 -9.94 8.99
N LEU A 690 20.17 -10.91 8.86
CA LEU A 690 18.73 -10.68 8.97
C LEU A 690 18.35 -10.21 10.39
N MET A 691 18.84 -10.92 11.42
CA MET A 691 18.58 -10.58 12.81
C MET A 691 19.13 -9.19 13.17
N TYR A 692 20.37 -8.89 12.78
CA TYR A 692 20.99 -7.58 12.97
C TYR A 692 20.20 -6.50 12.24
N THR A 693 19.76 -6.73 11.00
CA THR A 693 18.95 -5.76 10.25
C THR A 693 17.66 -5.41 10.98
N VAL A 694 16.95 -6.41 11.51
CA VAL A 694 15.74 -6.19 12.32
C VAL A 694 16.05 -5.37 13.58
N VAL A 695 17.05 -5.80 14.35
CA VAL A 695 17.42 -5.14 15.63
C VAL A 695 17.93 -3.72 15.39
N HIS A 696 18.80 -3.53 14.40
CA HIS A 696 19.37 -2.24 14.02
C HIS A 696 18.27 -1.23 13.70
N PHE A 697 17.37 -1.55 12.76
CA PHE A 697 16.34 -0.60 12.36
C PHE A 697 15.28 -0.38 13.43
N ALA A 698 14.99 -1.39 14.25
CA ALA A 698 14.14 -1.18 15.42
C ALA A 698 14.81 -0.24 16.43
N LEU A 699 16.09 -0.43 16.73
CA LEU A 699 16.84 0.44 17.65
C LEU A 699 16.92 1.87 17.12
N VAL A 700 17.26 2.05 15.84
CA VAL A 700 17.35 3.37 15.18
C VAL A 700 16.01 4.10 15.23
N GLU A 701 14.91 3.41 14.92
CA GLU A 701 13.57 4.00 14.98
C GLU A 701 13.19 4.39 16.41
N ARG A 702 13.40 3.49 17.39
CA ARG A 702 13.13 3.77 18.81
C ARG A 702 14.01 4.90 19.35
N ALA A 703 15.29 4.94 18.98
CA ALA A 703 16.20 6.02 19.35
C ALA A 703 15.76 7.37 18.78
N SER A 704 15.22 7.40 17.55
CA SER A 704 14.72 8.64 16.91
C SER A 704 13.57 9.30 17.69
N THR A 705 12.83 8.52 18.48
CA THR A 705 11.73 8.97 19.34
C THR A 705 12.12 9.07 20.82
N GLY A 706 13.41 8.87 21.14
CA GLY A 706 13.90 8.81 22.53
C GLY A 706 13.27 7.66 23.32
N PHE A 707 12.95 6.55 22.65
CA PHE A 707 12.30 5.35 23.19
C PHE A 707 10.90 5.59 23.78
N LYS A 708 10.27 6.74 23.47
CA LYS A 708 8.93 7.08 23.94
C LYS A 708 7.88 6.76 22.88
N PRO A 709 6.70 6.25 23.26
CA PRO A 709 5.57 6.17 22.34
C PRO A 709 5.23 7.55 21.77
N GLN A 710 4.83 7.59 20.50
CA GLN A 710 4.30 8.80 19.90
C GLN A 710 2.98 9.16 20.59
N LYS A 711 2.72 10.45 20.66
CA LYS A 711 1.46 11.01 21.14
C LYS A 711 0.70 11.57 19.94
N PRO A 712 -0.64 11.57 19.96
CA PRO A 712 -1.44 12.40 19.05
C PRO A 712 -0.91 13.83 19.00
N LEU A 713 -0.81 14.39 17.80
CA LEU A 713 -0.29 15.73 17.53
C LEU A 713 -1.28 16.52 16.70
N TYR A 714 -1.37 17.81 16.99
CA TYR A 714 -1.98 18.80 16.10
C TYR A 714 -1.06 20.01 16.05
N CYS A 715 -0.30 20.13 14.96
CA CYS A 715 0.75 21.12 14.80
C CYS A 715 0.93 21.52 13.34
N SER A 716 1.65 22.63 13.09
CA SER A 716 2.03 23.02 11.73
C SER A 716 3.27 22.26 11.25
N ILE A 717 3.42 22.11 9.93
CA ILE A 717 4.64 21.58 9.31
C ILE A 717 5.88 22.46 9.55
N TYR A 718 5.69 23.68 10.05
CA TYR A 718 6.73 24.64 10.39
C TYR A 718 7.15 24.58 11.87
N GLU A 719 6.62 23.62 12.64
CA GLU A 719 6.93 23.46 14.06
C GLU A 719 7.89 22.29 14.36
N PRO A 720 8.78 22.42 15.36
CA PRO A 720 9.71 21.34 15.72
C PRO A 720 9.07 20.03 16.18
N SER A 721 7.80 20.03 16.58
CA SER A 721 7.03 18.80 16.84
C SER A 721 6.88 17.97 15.57
N PHE A 722 6.46 18.60 14.47
CA PHE A 722 6.32 17.95 13.18
C PHE A 722 7.68 17.50 12.62
N TRP A 723 8.72 18.33 12.72
CA TRP A 723 10.03 17.95 12.17
C TRP A 723 10.62 16.71 12.86
N ARG A 724 10.35 16.52 14.16
CA ARG A 724 10.72 15.30 14.90
C ARG A 724 9.93 14.09 14.39
N HIS A 725 8.67 14.29 13.99
CA HIS A 725 7.82 13.26 13.39
C HIS A 725 8.31 12.88 11.97
N GLU A 726 8.65 13.86 11.14
CA GLU A 726 9.29 13.63 9.83
C GLU A 726 10.62 12.86 9.97
N ARG A 727 11.45 13.22 10.97
CA ARG A 727 12.67 12.47 11.28
C ARG A 727 12.35 11.01 11.60
N PHE A 728 11.34 10.77 12.43
CA PHE A 728 10.92 9.41 12.75
C PHE A 728 10.56 8.62 11.48
N TRP A 729 9.76 9.18 10.56
CA TRP A 729 9.45 8.52 9.29
C TRP A 729 10.69 8.26 8.44
N LYS A 730 11.61 9.22 8.35
CA LYS A 730 12.84 9.07 7.55
C LYS A 730 13.80 8.02 8.11
N MET A 731 13.90 7.93 9.44
CA MET A 731 14.75 6.94 10.12
C MET A 731 14.13 5.53 10.09
N ALA A 732 12.80 5.43 9.93
CA ALA A 732 12.10 4.16 9.82
C ALA A 732 12.43 3.45 8.50
N SER A 733 13.12 2.32 8.58
CA SER A 733 13.31 1.43 7.42
C SER A 733 12.24 0.34 7.44
N VAL A 734 11.33 0.34 6.46
CA VAL A 734 10.18 -0.59 6.46
C VAL A 734 10.27 -1.69 5.41
N HIS A 735 11.21 -1.56 4.48
CA HIS A 735 11.33 -2.49 3.35
C HIS A 735 11.74 -3.90 3.77
N TYR A 736 12.56 -4.05 4.82
CA TYR A 736 12.98 -5.37 5.31
C TYR A 736 11.80 -6.17 5.91
N ILE A 737 10.76 -5.47 6.39
CA ILE A 737 9.62 -6.10 7.06
C ILE A 737 8.82 -6.95 6.07
N GLN A 738 8.81 -6.60 4.78
CA GLN A 738 8.13 -7.36 3.72
C GLN A 738 8.65 -8.79 3.57
N ALA A 739 9.90 -9.06 3.98
CA ALA A 739 10.45 -10.42 3.99
C ALA A 739 9.73 -11.35 4.99
N PHE A 740 8.95 -10.79 5.91
CA PHE A 740 8.22 -11.51 6.96
C PHE A 740 6.71 -11.59 6.68
N ASP A 741 6.24 -11.16 5.52
CA ASP A 741 4.81 -11.19 5.15
C ASP A 741 4.25 -12.62 5.27
N GLY A 742 3.15 -12.77 6.02
CA GLY A 742 2.54 -14.06 6.34
C GLY A 742 3.36 -14.93 7.31
N THR A 743 4.18 -14.33 8.18
CA THR A 743 4.90 -15.08 9.22
C THR A 743 4.57 -14.57 10.62
N PRO A 744 4.67 -15.42 11.66
CA PRO A 744 4.60 -14.98 13.05
C PRO A 744 5.62 -13.91 13.44
N PHE A 745 6.79 -13.93 12.79
CA PHE A 745 7.90 -13.03 13.08
C PHE A 745 7.57 -11.57 12.79
N LYS A 746 6.73 -11.28 11.79
CA LYS A 746 6.30 -9.91 11.48
C LYS A 746 5.60 -9.24 12.67
N ASN A 747 4.79 -9.99 13.42
CA ASN A 747 4.13 -9.48 14.62
C ASN A 747 5.12 -9.21 15.77
N VAL A 748 6.19 -9.99 15.87
CA VAL A 748 7.27 -9.74 16.85
C VAL A 748 7.98 -8.43 16.50
N ILE A 749 8.29 -8.22 15.22
CA ILE A 749 8.91 -7.00 14.72
C ILE A 749 8.00 -5.79 14.99
N TRP A 750 6.70 -5.89 14.72
CA TRP A 750 5.77 -4.79 15.02
C TRP A 750 5.72 -4.43 16.50
N ARG A 751 5.75 -5.42 17.41
CA ARG A 751 5.82 -5.16 18.85
C ARG A 751 7.15 -4.54 19.26
N LEU A 752 8.26 -4.96 18.66
CA LEU A 752 9.58 -4.38 18.89
C LEU A 752 9.63 -2.90 18.46
N LEU A 753 8.92 -2.55 17.39
CA LEU A 753 8.73 -1.17 16.92
C LEU A 753 7.71 -0.38 17.76
N GLY A 754 7.02 -1.04 18.70
CA GLY A 754 6.13 -0.43 19.68
C GLY A 754 4.64 -0.42 19.28
N ALA A 755 4.24 -1.11 18.21
CA ALA A 755 2.82 -1.34 17.93
C ALA A 755 2.21 -2.33 18.94
N ARG A 756 0.93 -2.12 19.26
CA ARG A 756 0.17 -3.04 20.11
C ARG A 756 -0.53 -4.07 19.24
N ILE A 757 0.09 -5.24 19.08
CA ILE A 757 -0.41 -6.32 18.22
C ILE A 757 -0.85 -7.53 19.05
N GLY A 758 -2.08 -7.99 18.83
CA GLY A 758 -2.69 -9.16 19.45
C GLY A 758 -2.08 -10.49 18.99
N LYS A 759 -2.56 -11.58 19.57
CA LYS A 759 -2.11 -12.95 19.31
C LYS A 759 -2.56 -13.41 17.93
N ARG A 760 -1.68 -14.15 17.23
CA ARG A 760 -2.00 -14.85 15.96
C ARG A 760 -2.56 -13.96 14.84
N VAL A 761 -2.30 -12.65 14.90
CA VAL A 761 -2.59 -11.72 13.79
C VAL A 761 -1.91 -12.23 12.53
N PHE A 762 -2.64 -12.26 11.42
CA PHE A 762 -2.09 -12.51 10.11
C PHE A 762 -1.85 -11.18 9.41
N ASP A 763 -0.62 -10.95 8.96
CA ASP A 763 -0.23 -9.75 8.24
C ASP A 763 0.50 -10.13 6.95
N ASP A 764 -0.11 -9.85 5.80
CA ASP A 764 0.41 -10.15 4.46
C ASP A 764 0.89 -8.92 3.68
N GLY A 765 1.28 -7.87 4.39
CA GLY A 765 1.83 -6.67 3.78
C GLY A 765 1.18 -5.36 4.25
N CYS A 766 0.64 -5.33 5.47
CA CYS A 766 0.10 -4.12 6.06
C CYS A 766 1.21 -3.12 6.40
N PHE A 767 0.92 -1.84 6.20
CA PHE A 767 1.83 -0.74 6.50
C PHE A 767 1.32 0.13 7.66
N PHE A 768 2.18 0.37 8.66
CA PHE A 768 1.90 1.19 9.84
C PHE A 768 2.87 2.38 9.92
N PRO A 769 2.53 3.57 9.38
CA PRO A 769 3.38 4.75 9.53
C PRO A 769 3.69 5.06 11.01
N GLU A 770 2.67 5.26 11.85
CA GLU A 770 2.84 5.53 13.29
C GLU A 770 2.58 4.28 14.15
N ARG A 771 3.53 3.34 14.18
CA ARG A 771 3.38 2.04 14.87
C ARG A 771 2.79 2.17 16.28
N THR A 772 3.30 3.12 17.06
CA THR A 772 2.92 3.28 18.49
C THR A 772 1.52 3.88 18.71
N LEU A 773 0.86 4.34 17.65
CA LEU A 773 -0.53 4.82 17.68
C LEU A 773 -1.52 3.73 17.25
N VAL A 774 -1.04 2.62 16.70
CA VAL A 774 -1.85 1.50 16.21
C VAL A 774 -2.08 0.45 17.30
N THR A 775 -3.32 -0.02 17.41
CA THR A 775 -3.69 -1.20 18.22
C THR A 775 -4.46 -2.18 17.35
N ILE A 776 -4.02 -3.44 17.30
CA ILE A 776 -4.64 -4.54 16.54
C ILE A 776 -4.95 -5.68 17.51
N GLY A 777 -6.20 -6.14 17.56
CA GLY A 777 -6.64 -7.26 18.42
C GLY A 777 -6.17 -8.64 17.97
N ASP A 778 -6.59 -9.66 18.72
CA ASP A 778 -6.23 -11.06 18.49
C ASP A 778 -6.91 -11.61 17.22
N ASP A 779 -6.25 -12.54 16.52
CA ASP A 779 -6.77 -13.26 15.36
C ASP A 779 -7.23 -12.37 14.17
N SER A 780 -6.85 -11.08 14.17
CA SER A 780 -7.16 -10.15 13.07
C SER A 780 -6.33 -10.44 11.82
N THR A 781 -6.90 -10.08 10.66
CA THR A 781 -6.36 -10.37 9.33
C THR A 781 -6.10 -9.08 8.57
N LEU A 782 -4.84 -8.84 8.22
CA LEU A 782 -4.38 -7.67 7.48
C LEU A 782 -3.86 -8.13 6.10
N ASN A 783 -4.65 -7.91 5.05
CA ASN A 783 -4.32 -8.39 3.70
C ASN A 783 -3.19 -7.60 3.04
N ALA A 784 -2.74 -8.07 1.88
CA ALA A 784 -1.71 -7.40 1.11
C ALA A 784 -2.15 -5.98 0.69
N GLY A 785 -1.23 -5.02 0.82
CA GLY A 785 -1.43 -3.64 0.39
C GLY A 785 -2.25 -2.77 1.35
N THR A 786 -2.67 -3.30 2.51
CA THR A 786 -3.44 -2.53 3.50
C THR A 786 -2.58 -1.48 4.21
N VAL A 787 -3.21 -0.40 4.65
CA VAL A 787 -2.55 0.67 5.42
C VAL A 787 -3.39 1.01 6.63
N VAL A 788 -2.74 1.17 7.79
CA VAL A 788 -3.33 1.84 8.96
C VAL A 788 -2.50 3.08 9.25
N GLN A 789 -2.97 4.21 8.72
CA GLN A 789 -2.32 5.51 8.84
C GLN A 789 -2.98 6.30 9.98
N CYS A 790 -2.20 6.65 11.00
CA CYS A 790 -2.69 7.35 12.18
C CYS A 790 -2.44 8.87 12.10
N HIS A 791 -2.38 9.42 10.88
CA HIS A 791 -2.26 10.86 10.64
C HIS A 791 -2.96 11.36 9.37
N SER A 792 -3.10 12.68 9.28
CA SER A 792 -3.39 13.47 8.08
C SER A 792 -2.41 14.62 8.00
N GLN A 793 -2.11 15.03 6.78
CA GLN A 793 -1.55 16.33 6.49
C GLN A 793 -2.53 17.04 5.54
N GLU A 794 -2.91 18.27 5.85
CA GLU A 794 -3.89 19.08 5.11
C GLU A 794 -3.37 20.52 5.12
N ASP A 795 -2.97 21.07 3.97
CA ASP A 795 -2.47 22.46 3.80
C ASP A 795 -1.55 22.95 4.93
N GLY A 796 -0.46 22.22 5.19
CA GLY A 796 0.51 22.63 6.21
C GLY A 796 0.11 22.38 7.67
N ALA A 797 -1.10 21.87 7.94
CA ALA A 797 -1.50 21.33 9.22
C ALA A 797 -1.29 19.81 9.27
N PHE A 798 -0.67 19.33 10.35
CA PHE A 798 -0.49 17.92 10.65
C PHE A 798 -1.38 17.53 11.83
N LYS A 799 -2.17 16.47 11.66
CA LYS A 799 -3.11 15.92 12.65
C LYS A 799 -2.85 14.43 12.81
N SER A 800 -2.70 13.92 14.02
CA SER A 800 -2.57 12.49 14.29
C SER A 800 -3.39 12.07 15.50
N ASP A 801 -3.90 10.85 15.48
CA ASP A 801 -4.61 10.23 16.60
C ASP A 801 -4.46 8.70 16.56
N ARG A 802 -4.88 8.03 17.63
CA ARG A 802 -4.83 6.57 17.74
C ARG A 802 -5.89 5.91 16.87
N SER A 803 -5.55 4.75 16.32
CA SER A 803 -6.51 3.88 15.65
C SER A 803 -6.48 2.49 16.27
N ALA A 804 -7.65 1.92 16.52
CA ALA A 804 -7.82 0.63 17.18
C ALA A 804 -8.68 -0.32 16.36
N LEU A 805 -8.18 -1.53 16.15
CA LEU A 805 -8.91 -2.65 15.58
C LEU A 805 -9.08 -3.72 16.66
N GLY A 806 -10.31 -4.18 16.84
CA GLY A 806 -10.69 -5.25 17.75
C GLY A 806 -10.16 -6.62 17.32
N ASN A 807 -10.69 -7.65 17.97
CA ASN A 807 -10.34 -9.04 17.71
C ASN A 807 -11.04 -9.56 16.46
N GLY A 808 -10.37 -10.39 15.67
CA GLY A 808 -10.95 -11.03 14.49
C GLY A 808 -11.35 -10.08 13.37
N CYS A 809 -10.89 -8.82 13.39
CA CYS A 809 -11.18 -7.88 12.32
C CYS A 809 -10.47 -8.29 11.02
N THR A 810 -11.07 -7.99 9.87
CA THR A 810 -10.45 -8.21 8.55
C THR A 810 -10.30 -6.91 7.79
N LEU A 811 -9.07 -6.56 7.38
CA LEU A 811 -8.82 -5.50 6.41
C LEU A 811 -8.65 -6.13 5.02
N GLY A 812 -9.58 -5.85 4.11
CA GLY A 812 -9.56 -6.34 2.72
C GLY A 812 -8.36 -5.84 1.92
N VAL A 813 -8.02 -6.54 0.84
CA VAL A 813 -6.84 -6.25 -0.01
C VAL A 813 -6.81 -4.77 -0.41
N GLY A 814 -5.71 -4.07 -0.17
CA GLY A 814 -5.55 -2.66 -0.54
C GLY A 814 -6.37 -1.64 0.25
N SER A 815 -7.12 -2.05 1.28
CA SER A 815 -7.89 -1.13 2.13
C SER A 815 -7.01 -0.18 2.94
N PHE A 816 -7.53 1.02 3.20
CA PHE A 816 -6.82 2.10 3.85
C PHE A 816 -7.64 2.62 5.04
N VAL A 817 -7.03 2.58 6.21
CA VAL A 817 -7.63 2.99 7.48
C VAL A 817 -6.96 4.28 7.94
N HIS A 818 -7.75 5.32 8.15
CA HIS A 818 -7.26 6.63 8.59
C HIS A 818 -7.16 6.75 10.13
N TYR A 819 -6.77 7.92 10.64
CA TYR A 819 -6.56 8.16 12.08
C TYR A 819 -7.85 8.33 12.87
N GLY A 820 -7.79 8.07 14.18
CA GLY A 820 -8.90 8.33 15.10
C GLY A 820 -10.05 7.35 14.95
N VAL A 821 -9.83 6.19 14.32
CA VAL A 821 -10.90 5.21 14.05
C VAL A 821 -10.92 4.10 15.08
N THR A 822 -12.11 3.54 15.28
CA THR A 822 -12.31 2.32 16.08
C THR A 822 -13.07 1.29 15.27
N ILE A 823 -12.46 0.14 15.01
CA ILE A 823 -13.09 -1.00 14.34
C ILE A 823 -13.36 -2.07 15.41
N ALA A 824 -14.62 -2.34 15.71
CA ALA A 824 -14.99 -3.30 16.74
C ALA A 824 -14.79 -4.76 16.29
N ASP A 825 -14.92 -5.68 17.25
CA ASP A 825 -14.60 -7.10 17.08
C ASP A 825 -15.35 -7.73 15.91
N GLY A 826 -14.63 -8.52 15.11
CA GLY A 826 -15.16 -9.29 13.99
C GLY A 826 -15.61 -8.47 12.77
N ALA A 827 -15.43 -7.15 12.78
CA ALA A 827 -15.79 -6.29 11.65
C ALA A 827 -14.82 -6.47 10.46
N ALA A 828 -15.30 -6.22 9.24
CA ALA A 828 -14.53 -6.39 8.02
C ALA A 828 -14.62 -5.19 7.09
N LEU A 829 -13.48 -4.79 6.52
CA LEU A 829 -13.40 -3.87 5.38
C LEU A 829 -13.27 -4.66 4.08
N ALA A 830 -14.06 -4.31 3.08
CA ALA A 830 -13.97 -4.81 1.72
C ALA A 830 -12.66 -4.35 1.03
N PRO A 831 -12.26 -4.96 -0.09
CA PRO A 831 -11.09 -4.55 -0.85
C PRO A 831 -11.10 -3.06 -1.22
N ASP A 832 -9.93 -2.44 -1.27
CA ASP A 832 -9.70 -1.04 -1.65
C ASP A 832 -10.45 0.04 -0.83
N SER A 833 -11.19 -0.35 0.21
CA SER A 833 -12.00 0.56 1.01
C SER A 833 -11.18 1.66 1.67
N PHE A 834 -11.73 2.86 1.76
CA PHE A 834 -11.13 4.00 2.45
C PHE A 834 -11.94 4.38 3.68
N LEU A 835 -11.52 3.94 4.86
CA LEU A 835 -12.18 4.27 6.12
C LEU A 835 -11.73 5.66 6.59
N MET A 836 -12.69 6.60 6.63
CA MET A 836 -12.45 8.00 6.98
C MET A 836 -12.01 8.17 8.44
N LYS A 837 -11.31 9.28 8.69
CA LYS A 837 -10.89 9.67 10.04
C LYS A 837 -12.08 9.76 10.99
N GLY A 838 -11.91 9.29 12.23
CA GLY A 838 -12.95 9.37 13.27
C GLY A 838 -14.09 8.36 13.17
N GLU A 839 -14.11 7.49 12.15
CA GLU A 839 -15.18 6.52 11.98
C GLU A 839 -15.12 5.40 13.02
N GLU A 840 -16.31 4.95 13.43
CA GLU A 840 -16.51 3.80 14.29
C GLU A 840 -17.30 2.72 13.54
N ILE A 841 -16.71 1.52 13.41
CA ILE A 841 -17.35 0.36 12.78
C ILE A 841 -17.88 -0.57 13.88
N PRO A 842 -19.20 -0.88 13.88
CA PRO A 842 -19.80 -1.82 14.82
C PRO A 842 -19.25 -3.24 14.71
N SER A 843 -19.42 -4.04 15.77
CA SER A 843 -18.96 -5.43 15.79
C SER A 843 -19.63 -6.23 14.67
N HIS A 844 -18.87 -7.10 14.01
CA HIS A 844 -19.32 -7.95 12.91
C HIS A 844 -19.88 -7.24 11.67
N ALA A 845 -19.81 -5.91 11.60
CA ALA A 845 -20.27 -5.16 10.44
C ALA A 845 -19.30 -5.31 9.26
N GLN A 846 -19.86 -5.30 8.04
CA GLN A 846 -19.09 -5.28 6.80
C GLN A 846 -19.17 -3.89 6.18
N TRP A 847 -18.03 -3.29 5.88
CA TRP A 847 -17.95 -1.95 5.33
C TRP A 847 -17.12 -1.95 4.05
N GLY A 848 -17.48 -1.11 3.08
CA GLY A 848 -16.76 -1.04 1.82
C GLY A 848 -16.91 0.27 1.06
N GLY A 849 -15.99 0.48 0.13
CA GLY A 849 -15.97 1.61 -0.81
C GLY A 849 -15.06 2.78 -0.40
N ASN A 850 -15.05 3.82 -1.23
CA ASN A 850 -14.21 5.00 -1.03
C ASN A 850 -15.04 6.30 -1.20
N PRO A 851 -15.48 6.94 -0.09
CA PRO A 851 -15.32 6.53 1.32
C PRO A 851 -16.08 5.26 1.71
N ALA A 852 -15.60 4.56 2.73
CA ALA A 852 -16.19 3.32 3.21
C ALA A 852 -17.54 3.58 3.90
N ARG A 853 -18.49 2.68 3.66
CA ARG A 853 -19.84 2.66 4.26
C ARG A 853 -20.24 1.24 4.59
N GLU A 854 -21.23 1.09 5.45
CA GLU A 854 -21.84 -0.21 5.71
C GLU A 854 -22.37 -0.84 4.41
N MET A 855 -22.00 -2.10 4.19
CA MET A 855 -22.45 -2.92 3.08
C MET A 855 -23.57 -3.85 3.54
N PRO A 856 -24.54 -4.16 2.66
CA PRO A 856 -25.51 -5.22 2.92
C PRO A 856 -24.77 -6.55 3.16
N ASP A 857 -25.29 -7.38 4.07
CA ASP A 857 -24.72 -8.69 4.36
C ASP A 857 -24.52 -9.51 3.07
N HIS A 858 -23.33 -10.09 2.91
CA HIS A 858 -22.94 -10.82 1.69
C HIS A 858 -23.92 -11.96 1.32
N LYS A 859 -24.64 -12.53 2.29
CA LYS A 859 -25.69 -13.55 2.02
C LYS A 859 -26.83 -12.98 1.16
N THR A 860 -27.20 -11.72 1.39
CA THR A 860 -28.33 -11.05 0.72
C THR A 860 -27.99 -10.67 -0.72
N GLN A 861 -26.72 -10.36 -1.03
CA GLN A 861 -26.29 -10.02 -2.40
C GLN A 861 -26.24 -11.23 -3.35
N VAL A 862 -25.91 -12.43 -2.85
CA VAL A 862 -25.91 -13.66 -3.66
C VAL A 862 -27.34 -14.09 -4.02
N GLU A 863 -28.32 -13.78 -3.17
CA GLU A 863 -29.74 -14.02 -3.45
C GLU A 863 -30.34 -12.96 -4.39
N ALA A 864 -29.97 -11.69 -4.23
CA ALA A 864 -30.42 -10.61 -5.13
C ALA A 864 -29.84 -10.70 -6.56
N GLY A 865 -28.68 -11.32 -6.74
CA GLY A 865 -28.08 -11.59 -8.05
C GLY A 865 -28.68 -12.78 -8.80
N LYS A 866 -29.63 -13.51 -8.20
CA LYS A 866 -30.40 -14.59 -8.84
C LYS A 866 -31.81 -14.08 -9.17
N GLU A 867 -31.95 -13.22 -10.18
CA GLU A 867 -33.25 -13.15 -10.85
C GLU A 867 -33.51 -14.48 -11.59
N PRO A 868 -34.74 -15.02 -11.55
CA PRO A 868 -35.04 -16.31 -12.13
C PRO A 868 -34.93 -16.23 -13.65
N HIS A 869 -34.02 -17.01 -14.24
CA HIS A 869 -33.99 -17.25 -15.68
C HIS A 869 -35.39 -17.65 -16.16
N ALA A 870 -35.99 -16.78 -16.99
CA ALA A 870 -37.20 -17.09 -17.74
C ALA A 870 -36.98 -18.41 -18.50
N THR A 871 -37.83 -19.39 -18.19
CA THR A 871 -37.83 -20.71 -18.82
C THR A 871 -38.18 -20.54 -20.30
N GLN A 872 -37.19 -20.66 -21.18
CA GLN A 872 -37.44 -20.74 -22.62
C GLN A 872 -38.21 -22.03 -22.91
N ALA A 873 -39.43 -21.88 -23.43
CA ALA A 873 -40.27 -22.97 -23.90
C ALA A 873 -39.57 -23.74 -25.04
N ALA A 874 -39.59 -25.06 -24.93
CA ALA A 874 -39.12 -25.97 -25.97
C ALA A 874 -40.04 -25.91 -27.21
N PRO A 875 -39.52 -25.96 -28.45
CA PRO A 875 -40.37 -26.04 -29.64
C PRO A 875 -40.94 -27.45 -29.78
N ALA A 876 -42.25 -27.51 -30.00
CA ALA A 876 -42.96 -28.72 -30.34
C ALA A 876 -42.37 -29.38 -31.61
N ARG A 877 -41.96 -30.65 -31.49
CA ARG A 877 -41.81 -31.55 -32.64
C ARG A 877 -43.07 -32.38 -32.74
N GLY A 878 -43.72 -32.31 -33.89
CA GLY A 878 -44.88 -33.15 -34.20
C GLY A 878 -44.52 -34.63 -34.23
N LEU A 879 -45.33 -35.42 -33.53
CA LEU A 879 -46.22 -36.45 -34.06
C LEU A 879 -47.22 -36.83 -32.98
#